data_AF-A0AAP0RG02-F1
#
_entry.id   AF-A0AAP0RG02-F1
#
_cell.length_a   1.000
_cell.length_b   1.000
_cell.length_c   1.000
_cell.angle_alpha   90.00
_cell.angle_beta   90.00
_cell.angle_gamma   90.00
#
_symmetry.space_group_name_H-M   'P 1'
#
loop_
_entity.id
_entity.type
_entity.pdbx_description
1 polymer ?
#
loop_
_entity_poly.entity_id
_entity_poly.type
_entity_poly.pdbx_seq_one_letter_code
_entity_poly.pdbx_strand_id
1 'polypeptide(L)'
;MECAGKGRRTRCTGPPTRRCARCEAVAYCSVSHQISHWNDHKEECERLEQQMKRADVLNDFPFTFTREATLQVCEKRESRCSFLSKRGIHRVGMWMCECGCGASVDSFGCSRLNDCWNLSSSLCPCSGIIFHSLSNFCFEVAIDVSRGYFISICRACVSNIKRLSGWKDYFEWRCIPLHSPVALLLHWPLTIYHATQLAATRSLNFEISNELCIHYLGPEKELLQLAVFGELLALFPGVRVHIELVGPAIPQYRDGERIDLYSFAHCIETDCMCRSSSENVSRGVGSGKTSAVTLQLRRGLGIGPNSAHALKVPFRVKDVLPVLPRQISWPVLNNLHSPVDLLPTFVGSVAPNNGSIGWKGACFYGNEARLEFTAGNSSQQGLGGGVLYLKTTEAHSWTCMDLYVFATPYRVTWDYYFTAREHTLQIESWEEPAELEYVKQHGISVFLMPSGMLGTFISLIDVLPLFSNTGWGQNANIAFLKNHMGATFEKRPQPWRATINPEDVHSGDFLALSKIRGRWGGFETLEKWVTGAFAGHTAVCLKDEMGNLWVGESGHENEKGEEIIVVIPWDEWWELSLKDNSNPHIALLPLHPELRQKFNSTAAWEYARSMSGKPYGYHNMIFSWIDTIADNYPPPLDAHLVISVMSMWTRVQPAYAANMWNEALNKRLGTEDLDLYGVLTETEKRGITFDQLLTIPEQDEWIYSDGKSTTCVAFILEMYKEAGIFGPISSSIQVTEFTIRDAYMLKIFENNQTHLPSWCNNEDGQLPFCQILGEYRMELPEYNTIEPYSNMNENCPSLPPIYDRPIRC
;
A
#
# COMPACT_ATOMS: atom_id res chain seq x y z
N MET A 1 -2.28 13.56 33.94
CA MET A 1 -2.47 12.26 33.28
C MET A 1 -3.05 11.28 34.28
N GLU A 2 -4.06 10.51 33.89
CA GLU A 2 -4.65 9.46 34.73
C GLU A 2 -3.98 8.10 34.45
N CYS A 3 -4.07 7.17 35.40
CA CYS A 3 -3.55 5.82 35.21
C CYS A 3 -4.44 5.07 34.20
N ALA A 4 -3.87 4.54 33.13
CA ALA A 4 -4.63 3.81 32.12
C ALA A 4 -5.14 2.43 32.60
N GLY A 5 -4.61 1.91 33.71
CA GLY A 5 -5.15 0.73 34.39
C GLY A 5 -6.26 1.04 35.41
N LYS A 6 -6.69 2.30 35.53
CA LYS A 6 -7.75 2.71 36.48
C LYS A 6 -9.05 1.96 36.18
N GLY A 7 -9.65 1.37 37.21
CA GLY A 7 -10.86 0.55 37.07
C GLY A 7 -10.62 -0.95 36.79
N ARG A 8 -9.36 -1.39 36.63
CA ARG A 8 -9.03 -2.82 36.54
C ARG A 8 -8.98 -3.49 37.91
N ARG A 9 -8.68 -4.81 37.93
CA ARG A 9 -8.73 -5.72 39.09
C ARG A 9 -8.12 -5.23 40.42
N THR A 10 -7.28 -4.18 40.41
CA THR A 10 -6.65 -3.61 41.63
C THR A 10 -6.79 -2.09 41.66
N ARG A 11 -6.83 -1.48 42.86
CA ARG A 11 -6.98 -0.02 43.04
C ARG A 11 -5.71 0.72 42.65
N CYS A 12 -5.83 1.95 42.15
CA CYS A 12 -4.66 2.79 41.86
C CYS A 12 -3.87 3.07 43.15
N THR A 13 -2.55 2.92 43.09
CA THR A 13 -1.64 3.10 44.23
C THR A 13 -1.09 4.53 44.37
N GLY A 14 -1.41 5.42 43.42
CA GLY A 14 -0.92 6.80 43.41
C GLY A 14 -1.04 7.46 42.02
N PRO A 15 -0.47 8.65 41.82
CA PRO A 15 -0.41 9.28 40.50
C PRO A 15 0.43 8.42 39.54
N PRO A 16 0.11 8.40 38.24
CA PRO A 16 0.83 7.61 37.26
C PRO A 16 2.22 8.19 37.00
N THR A 17 3.25 7.53 37.53
CA THR A 17 4.66 7.93 37.41
C THR A 17 5.42 7.13 36.35
N ARG A 18 4.87 6.01 35.87
CA ARG A 18 5.48 5.14 34.88
C ARG A 18 4.84 5.36 33.53
N ARG A 19 5.63 5.66 32.50
CA ARG A 19 5.15 5.67 31.10
C ARG A 19 5.53 4.36 30.43
N CYS A 20 4.79 3.99 29.38
CA CYS A 20 5.27 2.93 28.50
C CYS A 20 6.60 3.36 27.88
N ALA A 21 7.62 2.49 27.96
CA ALA A 21 8.95 2.76 27.43
C ALA A 21 9.01 2.86 25.90
N ARG A 22 8.00 2.34 25.19
CA ARG A 22 7.92 2.39 23.73
C ARG A 22 7.16 3.63 23.26
N CYS A 23 5.90 3.79 23.65
CA CYS A 23 5.07 4.87 23.12
C CYS A 23 5.19 6.18 23.88
N GLU A 24 5.63 6.15 25.14
CA GLU A 24 5.67 7.28 26.09
C GLU A 24 4.34 8.00 26.36
N ALA A 25 3.27 7.74 25.60
CA ALA A 25 1.97 8.38 25.73
C ALA A 25 1.17 7.88 26.95
N VAL A 26 1.15 6.56 27.18
CA VAL A 26 0.31 5.94 28.21
C VAL A 26 1.05 5.86 29.53
N ALA A 27 0.38 6.27 30.62
CA ALA A 27 0.95 6.31 31.96
C ALA A 27 0.20 5.41 32.96
N TYR A 28 0.95 4.84 33.90
CA TYR A 28 0.52 3.85 34.87
C TYR A 28 1.00 4.20 36.27
N CYS A 29 0.16 3.93 37.27
CA CYS A 29 0.52 4.10 38.68
C CYS A 29 1.32 2.92 39.25
N SER A 30 1.33 1.78 38.56
CA SER A 30 2.02 0.55 38.98
C SER A 30 2.31 -0.37 37.79
N VAL A 31 3.24 -1.30 37.99
CA VAL A 31 3.55 -2.36 37.00
C VAL A 31 2.35 -3.29 36.79
N SER A 32 1.58 -3.57 37.85
CA SER A 32 0.39 -4.42 37.75
C SER A 32 -0.67 -3.79 36.83
N HIS A 33 -0.87 -2.47 36.91
CA HIS A 33 -1.77 -1.75 36.00
C HIS A 33 -1.25 -1.74 34.57
N GLN A 34 0.05 -1.58 34.37
CA GLN A 34 0.66 -1.68 33.05
C GLN A 34 0.46 -3.05 32.42
N ILE A 35 0.77 -4.14 33.14
CA ILE A 35 0.57 -5.52 32.66
C ILE A 35 -0.91 -5.77 32.38
N SER A 36 -1.80 -5.34 33.29
CA SER A 36 -3.24 -5.59 33.14
C SER A 36 -3.88 -4.83 31.97
N HIS A 37 -3.33 -3.66 31.60
CA HIS A 37 -3.78 -2.86 30.46
C HIS A 37 -3.01 -3.21 29.18
N TRP A 38 -1.91 -3.96 29.26
CA TRP A 38 -1.03 -4.22 28.12
C TRP A 38 -1.74 -4.91 26.95
N ASN A 39 -2.71 -5.79 27.23
CA ASN A 39 -3.48 -6.46 26.17
C ASN A 39 -4.27 -5.48 25.30
N ASP A 40 -4.75 -4.37 25.86
CA ASP A 40 -5.48 -3.35 25.11
C ASP A 40 -4.52 -2.27 24.58
N HIS A 41 -3.48 -1.97 25.35
CA HIS A 41 -2.49 -0.96 24.97
C HIS A 41 -1.55 -1.42 23.84
N LYS A 42 -1.19 -2.70 23.76
CA LYS A 42 -0.19 -3.19 22.79
C LYS A 42 -0.60 -2.92 21.33
N GLU A 43 -1.90 -2.94 21.04
CA GLU A 43 -2.46 -2.71 19.70
C GLU A 43 -2.34 -1.22 19.31
N GLU A 44 -2.40 -0.32 20.30
CA GLU A 44 -2.33 1.13 20.11
C GLU A 44 -0.93 1.71 20.37
N CYS A 45 -0.03 0.94 20.97
CA CYS A 45 1.28 1.40 21.45
C CYS A 45 2.15 1.94 20.31
N GLU A 46 2.15 1.27 19.15
CA GLU A 46 2.94 1.69 17.99
C GLU A 46 2.39 2.97 17.35
N ARG A 47 1.07 3.11 17.26
CA ARG A 47 0.42 4.35 16.81
C ARG A 47 0.75 5.52 17.73
N LEU A 48 0.66 5.30 19.04
CA LEU A 48 0.96 6.31 20.06
C LEU A 48 2.43 6.71 20.06
N GLU A 49 3.36 5.77 19.81
CA GLU A 49 4.79 6.06 19.62
C GLU A 49 5.01 7.03 18.46
N GLN A 50 4.38 6.78 17.31
CA GLN A 50 4.50 7.65 16.13
C GLN A 50 3.90 9.05 16.38
N GLN A 51 2.80 9.14 17.14
CA GLN A 51 2.24 10.42 17.55
C GLN A 51 3.18 11.17 18.49
N MET A 52 3.79 10.47 19.45
CA MET A 52 4.74 11.06 20.40
C MET A 52 6.04 11.52 19.74
N LYS A 53 6.50 10.85 18.66
CA LYS A 53 7.63 11.34 17.82
C LYS A 53 7.39 12.70 17.18
N ARG A 54 6.12 13.11 17.05
CA ARG A 54 5.71 14.43 16.53
C ARG A 54 5.12 15.33 17.60
N ALA A 55 5.20 14.94 18.87
CA ALA A 55 4.66 15.74 19.98
C ALA A 55 5.27 17.14 20.00
N ASP A 56 6.56 17.29 19.65
CA ASP A 56 7.21 18.60 19.58
C ASP A 56 6.68 19.47 18.42
N VAL A 57 6.39 18.86 17.26
CA VAL A 57 5.77 19.55 16.11
C VAL A 57 4.31 19.94 16.40
N LEU A 58 3.59 19.10 17.17
CA LEU A 58 2.22 19.39 17.63
C LEU A 58 2.18 20.34 18.84
N ASN A 59 3.26 20.45 19.61
CA ASN A 59 3.41 21.49 20.63
C ASN A 59 3.56 22.87 19.98
N ASP A 60 4.11 22.94 18.77
CA ASP A 60 4.19 24.14 17.92
C ASP A 60 2.92 24.37 17.06
N PHE A 61 1.83 23.64 17.32
CA PHE A 61 0.55 23.86 16.63
C PHE A 61 0.10 25.31 16.90
N PRO A 62 -0.31 26.08 15.87
CA PRO A 62 -0.23 27.55 15.92
C PRO A 62 -1.33 28.21 16.75
N PHE A 63 -2.00 27.43 17.58
CA PHE A 63 -2.90 27.86 18.62
C PHE A 63 -2.10 28.23 19.88
N THR A 64 -1.53 29.44 19.89
CA THR A 64 -0.88 30.07 21.06
C THR A 64 -1.85 30.44 22.18
N PHE A 65 -1.87 29.71 23.28
CA PHE A 65 -2.68 30.05 24.46
C PHE A 65 -1.97 31.07 25.37
N THR A 66 -2.68 31.67 26.32
CA THR A 66 -2.08 32.57 27.32
C THR A 66 -1.02 31.86 28.16
N ARG A 67 0.05 32.58 28.51
CA ARG A 67 1.12 32.10 29.41
C ARG A 67 0.60 31.56 30.75
N GLU A 68 -0.52 32.09 31.23
CA GLU A 68 -1.21 31.62 32.44
C GLU A 68 -1.86 30.25 32.22
N ALA A 69 -2.49 30.01 31.07
CA ALA A 69 -3.15 28.75 30.74
C ALA A 69 -2.19 27.65 30.25
N THR A 70 -1.00 28.02 29.73
CA THR A 70 0.05 27.08 29.27
C THR A 70 1.17 26.95 30.29
N LEU A 71 2.07 27.94 30.38
CA LEU A 71 3.32 27.80 31.14
C LEU A 71 3.07 27.69 32.66
N GLN A 72 2.20 28.52 33.24
CA GLN A 72 1.98 28.49 34.70
C GLN A 72 1.24 27.23 35.17
N VAL A 73 0.36 26.68 34.34
CA VAL A 73 -0.33 25.41 34.60
C VAL A 73 0.59 24.20 34.33
N CYS A 74 1.38 24.21 33.27
CA CYS A 74 2.35 23.15 32.96
C CYS A 74 3.50 23.07 33.97
N GLU A 75 4.00 24.20 34.46
CA GLU A 75 5.01 24.27 35.53
C GLU A 75 4.43 24.06 36.94
N LYS A 76 3.15 23.72 37.07
CA LYS A 76 2.42 23.52 38.34
C LYS A 76 2.43 24.72 39.30
N ARG A 77 2.72 25.93 38.80
CA ARG A 77 2.65 27.18 39.59
C ARG A 77 1.21 27.58 39.89
N GLU A 78 0.27 27.20 39.02
CA GLU A 78 -1.15 27.38 39.21
C GLU A 78 -1.93 26.12 38.77
N SER A 79 -2.99 25.73 39.49
CA SER A 79 -3.84 24.62 39.08
C SER A 79 -4.95 25.09 38.14
N ARG A 80 -5.46 24.20 37.27
CA ARG A 80 -6.61 24.53 36.40
C ARG A 80 -7.87 24.90 37.20
N CYS A 81 -8.10 24.27 38.37
CA CYS A 81 -9.21 24.66 39.25
C CYS A 81 -8.98 26.11 39.78
N SER A 82 -7.75 26.52 40.13
CA SER A 82 -7.42 27.90 40.53
C SER A 82 -7.63 28.89 39.39
N PHE A 83 -7.12 28.58 38.20
CA PHE A 83 -7.25 29.42 37.00
C PHE A 83 -8.72 29.74 36.67
N LEU A 84 -9.58 28.72 36.71
CA LEU A 84 -11.02 28.86 36.47
C LEU A 84 -11.73 29.58 37.62
N SER A 85 -11.31 29.33 38.87
CA SER A 85 -11.95 29.93 40.07
C SER A 85 -11.73 31.44 40.13
N LYS A 86 -10.51 31.91 39.80
CA LYS A 86 -10.19 33.34 39.70
C LYS A 86 -11.08 34.09 38.70
N ARG A 87 -11.65 33.37 37.73
CA ARG A 87 -12.49 33.91 36.64
C ARG A 87 -13.98 33.61 36.83
N GLY A 88 -14.39 33.03 37.96
CA GLY A 88 -15.79 32.73 38.27
C GLY A 88 -16.44 31.65 37.40
N ILE A 89 -15.65 30.92 36.60
CA ILE A 89 -16.13 29.93 35.62
C ILE A 89 -15.84 28.48 36.05
N HIS A 90 -15.33 28.29 37.26
CA HIS A 90 -15.03 26.96 37.78
C HIS A 90 -16.31 26.18 38.08
N ARG A 91 -16.48 25.01 37.44
CA ARG A 91 -17.65 24.12 37.57
C ARG A 91 -18.98 24.73 37.11
N VAL A 92 -18.92 25.69 36.18
CA VAL A 92 -20.12 26.34 35.64
C VAL A 92 -20.22 26.06 34.14
N GLY A 93 -21.43 25.72 33.67
CA GLY A 93 -21.72 25.57 32.24
C GLY A 93 -20.75 24.64 31.49
N MET A 94 -20.33 25.08 30.30
CA MET A 94 -19.40 24.34 29.43
C MET A 94 -18.00 24.13 30.05
N TRP A 95 -17.66 24.87 31.11
CA TRP A 95 -16.34 24.80 31.78
C TRP A 95 -16.22 23.67 32.81
N MET A 96 -17.32 22.97 33.09
CA MET A 96 -17.36 21.97 34.16
C MET A 96 -16.39 20.80 33.94
N CYS A 97 -16.13 20.43 32.68
CA CYS A 97 -15.26 19.31 32.29
C CYS A 97 -13.77 19.68 32.14
N GLU A 98 -13.43 20.94 32.35
CA GLU A 98 -12.06 21.42 32.20
C GLU A 98 -11.15 20.96 33.34
N CYS A 99 -11.72 20.59 34.50
CA CYS A 99 -10.96 20.09 35.65
C CYS A 99 -11.64 18.91 36.35
N GLY A 100 -10.85 17.92 36.76
CA GLY A 100 -11.35 16.69 37.42
C GLY A 100 -11.78 16.85 38.89
N CYS A 101 -11.86 18.08 39.42
CA CYS A 101 -12.21 18.32 40.82
C CYS A 101 -13.75 18.26 41.07
N GLY A 102 -14.60 18.31 40.04
CA GLY A 102 -16.03 17.98 40.12
C GLY A 102 -16.29 16.57 39.59
N ALA A 103 -16.65 15.61 40.45
CA ALA A 103 -16.68 14.19 40.10
C ALA A 103 -17.97 13.72 39.38
N SER A 104 -17.78 12.69 38.54
CA SER A 104 -18.70 11.73 37.89
C SER A 104 -19.74 12.25 36.89
N VAL A 105 -19.56 11.84 35.62
CA VAL A 105 -20.53 11.90 34.52
C VAL A 105 -21.84 11.15 34.88
N ASP A 106 -21.79 10.21 35.84
CA ASP A 106 -22.94 9.41 36.26
C ASP A 106 -23.97 10.17 37.14
N SER A 107 -23.69 11.40 37.57
CA SER A 107 -24.52 12.09 38.58
C SER A 107 -25.52 13.12 38.02
N PHE A 108 -25.62 13.36 36.72
CA PHE A 108 -26.51 14.41 36.23
C PHE A 108 -27.37 13.96 35.05
N GLY A 109 -28.63 13.64 35.36
CA GLY A 109 -29.72 13.91 34.43
C GLY A 109 -29.84 15.43 34.23
N CYS A 110 -28.97 16.01 33.39
CA CYS A 110 -29.00 17.44 33.08
C CYS A 110 -29.63 17.66 31.70
N SER A 111 -30.95 17.78 31.74
CA SER A 111 -31.74 18.82 31.07
C SER A 111 -30.98 19.75 30.11
N ARG A 112 -31.42 19.75 28.84
CA ARG A 112 -31.35 20.83 27.83
C ARG A 112 -30.13 21.77 27.95
N LEU A 113 -29.14 21.54 27.10
CA LEU A 113 -28.33 22.57 26.44
C LEU A 113 -27.96 23.77 27.32
N ASN A 114 -26.85 23.66 28.07
CA ASN A 114 -26.26 24.82 28.72
C ASN A 114 -25.45 25.62 27.69
N ASP A 115 -26.16 26.37 26.85
CA ASP A 115 -25.61 27.05 25.66
C ASP A 115 -24.89 28.37 25.98
N CYS A 116 -24.44 28.56 27.22
CA CYS A 116 -23.88 29.81 27.69
C CYS A 116 -22.37 29.70 27.95
N TRP A 117 -21.62 30.70 27.50
CA TRP A 117 -20.19 30.89 27.80
C TRP A 117 -19.93 31.14 29.29
N ASN A 118 -20.91 31.59 30.06
CA ASN A 118 -20.71 32.11 31.43
C ASN A 118 -19.64 33.21 31.53
N LEU A 119 -19.46 33.97 30.44
CA LEU A 119 -18.56 35.12 30.32
C LEU A 119 -19.34 36.37 29.92
N SER A 120 -18.78 37.55 30.22
CA SER A 120 -19.23 38.85 29.68
C SER A 120 -19.12 38.86 28.15
N SER A 121 -19.95 39.67 27.48
CA SER A 121 -19.93 39.86 26.02
C SER A 121 -18.55 40.29 25.50
N SER A 122 -17.77 40.98 26.32
CA SER A 122 -16.39 41.43 26.01
C SER A 122 -15.34 40.31 25.98
N LEU A 123 -15.66 39.13 26.52
CA LEU A 123 -14.74 38.00 26.64
C LEU A 123 -15.17 36.80 25.78
N CYS A 124 -16.29 36.86 25.06
CA CYS A 124 -16.83 35.76 24.27
C CYS A 124 -17.11 36.17 22.82
N PRO A 125 -17.14 35.20 21.87
CA PRO A 125 -17.49 35.43 20.47
C PRO A 125 -19.00 35.67 20.31
N CYS A 126 -19.48 36.80 20.79
CA CYS A 126 -20.91 37.07 20.98
C CYS A 126 -21.53 37.90 19.83
N SER A 127 -20.72 38.46 18.94
CA SER A 127 -21.15 39.12 17.71
C SER A 127 -20.96 38.23 16.48
N GLY A 128 -21.98 38.12 15.62
CA GLY A 128 -21.81 37.61 14.26
C GLY A 128 -21.09 38.62 13.37
N ILE A 129 -20.33 38.16 12.38
CA ILE A 129 -19.71 39.06 11.40
C ILE A 129 -20.82 39.53 10.47
N ILE A 130 -21.21 40.80 10.58
CA ILE A 130 -22.26 41.38 9.76
C ILE A 130 -21.73 41.51 8.33
N PHE A 131 -22.03 40.52 7.48
CA PHE A 131 -21.88 40.60 6.02
C PHE A 131 -23.22 40.93 5.38
N HIS A 132 -23.80 42.10 5.66
CA HIS A 132 -24.87 42.64 4.83
C HIS A 132 -24.76 44.17 4.74
N SER A 133 -24.40 44.63 3.53
CA SER A 133 -24.56 46.00 3.02
C SER A 133 -23.94 47.16 3.81
N LEU A 134 -22.64 47.41 3.59
CA LEU A 134 -22.05 48.74 3.77
C LEU A 134 -21.35 49.17 2.49
N SER A 135 -22.14 49.49 1.47
CA SER A 135 -21.67 50.23 0.30
C SER A 135 -21.82 51.74 0.45
N ASN A 136 -22.30 52.28 1.58
CA ASN A 136 -22.32 53.72 1.83
C ASN A 136 -22.39 54.01 3.34
N PHE A 137 -21.78 55.11 3.77
CA PHE A 137 -21.58 55.60 5.16
C PHE A 137 -20.31 55.13 5.86
N CYS A 138 -19.18 55.51 5.27
CA CYS A 138 -18.06 56.02 6.04
C CYS A 138 -18.20 57.55 6.06
N PHE A 139 -18.61 58.18 7.17
CA PHE A 139 -18.17 59.54 7.56
C PHE A 139 -18.68 59.93 8.96
N GLU A 140 -17.77 60.60 9.67
CA GLU A 140 -17.94 61.48 10.83
C GLU A 140 -18.13 60.91 12.24
N VAL A 141 -17.06 61.15 13.01
CA VAL A 141 -16.99 61.29 14.46
C VAL A 141 -18.05 62.31 14.94
N ALA A 142 -18.84 61.93 15.94
CA ALA A 142 -19.44 62.87 16.87
C ALA A 142 -19.14 62.40 18.30
N ILE A 143 -18.23 63.13 18.94
CA ILE A 143 -18.04 63.11 20.40
C ILE A 143 -19.25 63.85 20.98
N ASP A 144 -20.12 63.17 21.70
CA ASP A 144 -20.99 63.84 22.69
C ASP A 144 -20.31 63.72 24.06
N VAL A 145 -19.82 64.87 24.52
CA VAL A 145 -19.06 65.08 25.77
C VAL A 145 -19.95 64.93 27.02
N SER A 146 -21.22 64.52 26.90
CA SER A 146 -22.14 64.50 28.04
C SER A 146 -22.33 63.13 28.74
N ARG A 147 -21.85 62.00 28.19
CA ARG A 147 -22.14 60.65 28.78
C ARG A 147 -21.03 59.59 28.84
N GLY A 148 -19.75 59.94 28.64
CA GLY A 148 -18.62 59.15 29.17
C GLY A 148 -18.55 57.65 28.86
N TYR A 149 -19.01 57.18 27.68
CA TYR A 149 -18.80 55.80 27.23
C TYR A 149 -17.89 55.76 26.00
N PHE A 150 -16.71 55.15 26.15
CA PHE A 150 -15.81 54.80 25.04
C PHE A 150 -16.27 53.47 24.42
N ILE A 151 -16.79 53.49 23.19
CA ILE A 151 -16.88 52.29 22.35
C ILE A 151 -15.65 52.31 21.43
N SER A 152 -14.68 51.45 21.71
CA SER A 152 -13.57 51.18 20.79
C SER A 152 -14.11 50.36 19.62
N ILE A 153 -14.35 51.00 18.47
CA ILE A 153 -14.63 50.31 17.22
C ILE A 153 -13.30 49.82 16.65
N CYS A 154 -13.09 48.50 16.66
CA CYS A 154 -11.91 47.86 16.11
C CYS A 154 -11.92 48.01 14.57
N ARG A 155 -10.90 48.64 14.01
CA ARG A 155 -10.74 48.94 12.56
C ARG A 155 -10.54 47.71 11.67
N ALA A 156 -10.58 46.50 12.23
CA ALA A 156 -10.22 45.23 11.57
C ALA A 156 -11.40 44.52 10.88
N CYS A 157 -12.65 44.96 11.05
CA CYS A 157 -13.84 44.22 10.58
C CYS A 157 -14.10 44.25 9.04
N VAL A 158 -13.18 44.73 8.20
CA VAL A 158 -13.47 45.01 6.77
C VAL A 158 -12.65 44.16 5.77
N SER A 159 -11.82 43.21 6.20
CA SER A 159 -11.09 42.35 5.24
C SER A 159 -11.67 40.93 5.14
N ASN A 160 -11.84 40.44 3.90
CA ASN A 160 -11.99 39.01 3.57
C ASN A 160 -11.23 38.12 4.55
N ILE A 161 -11.83 37.01 5.02
CA ILE A 161 -11.21 36.09 5.98
C ILE A 161 -9.81 35.73 5.47
N LYS A 162 -8.78 36.41 6.00
CA LYS A 162 -7.41 35.95 5.88
C LYS A 162 -7.37 34.61 6.61
N ARG A 163 -6.79 33.60 5.97
CA ARG A 163 -6.60 32.25 6.54
C ARG A 163 -6.08 32.40 7.97
N LEU A 164 -6.90 32.03 8.97
CA LEU A 164 -6.53 32.15 10.38
C LEU A 164 -5.31 31.26 10.62
N SER A 165 -4.19 31.87 11.00
CA SER A 165 -2.93 31.15 11.19
C SER A 165 -2.71 30.76 12.64
N GLY A 166 -3.37 31.40 13.62
CA GLY A 166 -3.28 31.04 15.03
C GLY A 166 -4.31 31.69 15.95
N TRP A 167 -4.19 31.46 17.27
CA TRP A 167 -5.10 32.06 18.27
C TRP A 167 -5.07 33.58 18.20
N LYS A 168 -3.89 34.20 18.09
CA LYS A 168 -3.76 35.65 18.02
C LYS A 168 -4.63 36.25 16.92
N ASP A 169 -4.58 35.68 15.72
CA ASP A 169 -5.39 36.10 14.58
C ASP A 169 -6.89 35.93 14.87
N TYR A 170 -7.27 34.83 15.52
CA TYR A 170 -8.66 34.58 15.90
C TYR A 170 -9.19 35.58 16.94
N PHE A 171 -8.42 35.87 17.98
CA PHE A 171 -8.78 36.84 19.01
C PHE A 171 -8.91 38.25 18.43
N GLU A 172 -7.99 38.66 17.54
CA GLU A 172 -8.09 39.91 16.81
C GLU A 172 -9.32 39.95 15.88
N TRP A 173 -9.58 38.87 15.15
CA TRP A 173 -10.72 38.73 14.24
C TRP A 173 -12.08 38.80 14.96
N ARG A 174 -12.22 38.13 16.11
CA ARG A 174 -13.43 38.18 16.94
C ARG A 174 -13.48 39.35 17.91
N CYS A 175 -12.48 40.23 17.92
CA CYS A 175 -12.36 41.36 18.85
C CYS A 175 -12.42 40.93 20.33
N ILE A 176 -11.83 39.78 20.66
CA ILE A 176 -11.76 39.24 22.02
C ILE A 176 -10.35 39.50 22.54
N PRO A 177 -10.16 39.92 23.81
CA PRO A 177 -8.83 40.09 24.35
C PRO A 177 -8.14 38.74 24.58
N LEU A 178 -6.82 38.66 24.31
CA LEU A 178 -6.04 37.43 24.44
C LEU A 178 -6.10 36.78 25.82
N HIS A 179 -6.39 37.54 26.89
CA HIS A 179 -6.52 37.01 28.25
C HIS A 179 -7.85 36.29 28.51
N SER A 180 -8.79 36.31 27.57
CA SER A 180 -10.04 35.58 27.69
C SER A 180 -9.79 34.06 27.69
N PRO A 181 -10.49 33.29 28.54
CA PRO A 181 -10.28 31.86 28.65
C PRO A 181 -10.93 31.04 27.51
N VAL A 182 -11.67 31.68 26.59
CA VAL A 182 -12.49 30.99 25.54
C VAL A 182 -11.69 30.03 24.67
N ALA A 183 -10.39 30.24 24.55
CA ALA A 183 -9.49 29.34 23.83
C ALA A 183 -9.56 27.89 24.33
N LEU A 184 -9.80 27.67 25.62
CA LEU A 184 -9.92 26.34 26.20
C LEU A 184 -11.13 25.56 25.65
N LEU A 185 -12.20 26.25 25.27
CA LEU A 185 -13.40 25.62 24.71
C LEU A 185 -13.35 25.63 23.18
N LEU A 186 -12.97 26.76 22.58
CA LEU A 186 -12.97 26.97 21.12
C LEU A 186 -11.90 26.17 20.35
N HIS A 187 -10.99 25.48 21.05
CA HIS A 187 -9.97 24.67 20.37
C HIS A 187 -10.59 23.57 19.50
N TRP A 188 -11.78 23.03 19.84
CA TRP A 188 -12.48 22.04 19.02
C TRP A 188 -12.85 22.58 17.61
N PRO A 189 -13.68 23.62 17.46
CA PRO A 189 -14.06 24.14 16.15
C PRO A 189 -12.88 24.74 15.37
N LEU A 190 -11.88 25.31 16.04
CA LEU A 190 -10.70 25.86 15.38
C LEU A 190 -9.75 24.78 14.87
N THR A 191 -9.64 23.65 15.58
CA THR A 191 -8.91 22.47 15.07
C THR A 191 -9.59 21.92 13.83
N ILE A 192 -10.93 21.84 13.83
CA ILE A 192 -11.70 21.45 12.64
C ILE A 192 -11.41 22.40 11.49
N TYR A 193 -11.54 23.72 11.68
CA TYR A 193 -11.23 24.70 10.65
C TYR A 193 -9.82 24.53 10.08
N HIS A 194 -8.82 24.42 10.95
CA HIS A 194 -7.43 24.27 10.52
C HIS A 194 -7.19 22.97 9.73
N ALA A 195 -7.75 21.85 10.20
CA ALA A 195 -7.68 20.57 9.50
C ALA A 195 -8.33 20.64 8.11
N THR A 196 -9.49 21.30 7.99
CA THR A 196 -10.16 21.52 6.70
C THR A 196 -9.31 22.39 5.77
N GLN A 197 -8.71 23.47 6.27
CA GLN A 197 -7.82 24.32 5.45
C GLN A 197 -6.57 23.55 4.96
N LEU A 198 -5.98 22.71 5.81
CA LEU A 198 -4.85 21.84 5.44
C LEU A 198 -5.23 20.83 4.36
N ALA A 199 -6.41 20.21 4.47
CA ALA A 199 -6.93 19.28 3.48
C ALA A 199 -7.18 19.98 2.13
N ALA A 200 -7.78 21.17 2.15
CA ALA A 200 -8.05 21.97 0.95
C ALA A 200 -6.76 22.43 0.23
N THR A 201 -5.67 22.66 0.95
CA THR A 201 -4.39 23.09 0.32
C THR A 201 -3.66 21.94 -0.39
N ARG A 202 -4.04 20.68 -0.15
CA ARG A 202 -3.33 19.48 -0.63
C ARG A 202 -4.04 18.74 -1.78
N SER A 203 -5.26 19.13 -2.13
CA SER A 203 -6.05 18.51 -3.20
C SER A 203 -6.15 19.44 -4.41
N LEU A 204 -5.75 18.97 -5.60
CA LEU A 204 -5.78 19.73 -6.86
C LEU A 204 -7.21 19.95 -7.42
N ASN A 205 -8.22 19.24 -6.91
CA ASN A 205 -9.62 19.27 -7.37
C ASN A 205 -10.61 19.50 -6.22
N PHE A 206 -10.54 20.65 -5.53
CA PHE A 206 -11.57 21.01 -4.54
C PHE A 206 -12.64 21.88 -5.23
N GLU A 207 -13.61 21.24 -5.90
CA GLU A 207 -14.83 21.93 -6.30
C GLU A 207 -15.67 22.27 -5.06
N ILE A 208 -16.13 23.52 -4.98
CA ILE A 208 -16.83 24.07 -3.82
C ILE A 208 -18.23 23.44 -3.75
N SER A 209 -18.36 22.33 -3.02
CA SER A 209 -19.64 21.90 -2.49
C SER A 209 -20.11 22.91 -1.44
N ASN A 210 -21.40 23.27 -1.46
CA ASN A 210 -22.02 24.10 -0.41
C ASN A 210 -22.24 23.34 0.91
N GLU A 211 -21.64 22.15 1.06
CA GLU A 211 -21.85 21.23 2.18
C GLU A 211 -20.54 20.57 2.60
N LEU A 212 -20.27 20.59 3.91
CA LEU A 212 -19.11 20.00 4.56
C LEU A 212 -19.60 18.94 5.55
N CYS A 213 -19.32 17.67 5.26
CA CYS A 213 -19.62 16.56 6.16
C CYS A 213 -18.36 16.14 6.95
N ILE A 214 -18.49 16.02 8.27
CA ILE A 214 -17.41 15.71 9.21
C ILE A 214 -17.83 14.53 10.07
N HIS A 215 -17.06 13.45 10.08
CA HIS A 215 -17.27 12.34 11.02
C HIS A 215 -16.30 12.52 12.21
N TYR A 216 -16.84 12.87 13.38
CA TYR A 216 -16.10 13.11 14.60
C TYR A 216 -16.10 11.86 15.48
N LEU A 217 -14.96 11.20 15.61
CA LEU A 217 -14.84 9.92 16.33
C LEU A 217 -14.39 10.11 17.77
N GLY A 218 -15.05 9.42 18.70
CA GLY A 218 -14.70 9.38 20.12
C GLY A 218 -14.93 10.68 20.90
N PRO A 219 -16.09 11.35 20.78
CA PRO A 219 -16.38 12.52 21.63
C PRO A 219 -16.46 12.11 23.10
N GLU A 220 -15.84 12.88 23.98
CA GLU A 220 -15.89 12.69 25.44
C GLU A 220 -16.43 13.96 26.12
N LYS A 221 -15.57 14.95 26.35
CA LYS A 221 -15.91 16.21 27.02
C LYS A 221 -16.76 17.12 26.12
N GLU A 222 -16.58 16.96 24.82
CA GLU A 222 -17.25 17.66 23.74
C GLU A 222 -18.78 17.51 23.83
N LEU A 223 -19.26 16.37 24.35
CA LEU A 223 -20.69 16.09 24.55
C LEU A 223 -21.37 17.06 25.52
N LEU A 224 -20.58 17.72 26.38
CA LEU A 224 -21.03 18.74 27.33
C LEU A 224 -20.70 20.18 26.85
N GLN A 225 -20.10 20.29 25.66
CA GLN A 225 -19.62 21.55 25.06
C GLN A 225 -20.17 21.73 23.64
N LEU A 226 -21.29 21.09 23.29
CA LEU A 226 -21.82 21.05 21.93
C LEU A 226 -22.14 22.45 21.35
N ALA A 227 -22.54 23.40 22.19
CA ALA A 227 -22.83 24.78 21.78
C ALA A 227 -21.58 25.52 21.23
N VAL A 228 -20.37 25.07 21.57
CA VAL A 228 -19.11 25.62 21.06
C VAL A 228 -19.00 25.43 19.54
N PHE A 229 -19.57 24.36 18.99
CA PHE A 229 -19.54 24.10 17.55
C PHE A 229 -20.37 25.11 16.74
N GLY A 230 -21.21 25.93 17.39
CA GLY A 230 -21.90 27.06 16.75
C GLY A 230 -20.92 28.08 16.15
N GLU A 231 -19.68 28.12 16.62
CA GLU A 231 -18.62 28.97 16.04
C GLU A 231 -18.30 28.61 14.58
N LEU A 232 -18.58 27.38 14.14
CA LEU A 232 -18.37 26.96 12.76
C LEU A 232 -19.24 27.75 11.76
N LEU A 233 -20.35 28.34 12.22
CA LEU A 233 -21.16 29.28 11.43
C LEU A 233 -20.36 30.49 10.95
N ALA A 234 -19.43 30.98 11.79
CA ALA A 234 -18.56 32.11 11.43
C ALA A 234 -17.32 31.67 10.65
N LEU A 235 -16.80 30.47 10.93
CA LEU A 235 -15.60 29.93 10.29
C LEU A 235 -15.86 29.43 8.85
N PHE A 236 -17.09 29.02 8.54
CA PHE A 236 -17.51 28.53 7.23
C PHE A 236 -18.75 29.28 6.71
N PRO A 237 -18.64 30.58 6.37
CA PRO A 237 -19.77 31.37 5.93
C PRO A 237 -20.37 30.79 4.62
N GLY A 238 -21.68 30.58 4.59
CA GLY A 238 -22.39 30.09 3.40
C GLY A 238 -22.31 28.57 3.15
N VAL A 239 -21.59 27.82 3.99
CA VAL A 239 -21.47 26.36 3.90
C VAL A 239 -22.40 25.69 4.92
N ARG A 240 -23.08 24.61 4.54
CA ARG A 240 -23.81 23.75 5.47
C ARG A 240 -22.84 22.75 6.09
N VAL A 241 -22.65 22.81 7.40
CA VAL A 241 -21.72 21.92 8.09
C VAL A 241 -22.51 20.82 8.79
N HIS A 242 -22.28 19.57 8.42
CA HIS A 242 -22.83 18.39 9.06
C HIS A 242 -21.74 17.67 9.84
N ILE A 243 -21.95 17.42 11.13
CA ILE A 243 -20.99 16.70 11.99
C ILE A 243 -21.67 15.49 12.59
N GLU A 244 -21.17 14.31 12.28
CA GLU A 244 -21.60 13.06 12.88
C GLU A 244 -20.65 12.68 14.01
N LEU A 245 -21.09 12.86 15.26
CA LEU A 245 -20.33 12.53 16.46
C LEU A 245 -20.61 11.07 16.83
N VAL A 246 -19.59 10.21 16.75
CA VAL A 246 -19.71 8.77 16.97
C VAL A 246 -18.79 8.31 18.08
N GLY A 247 -19.34 7.77 19.17
CA GLY A 247 -18.49 7.22 20.23
C GLY A 247 -19.22 6.61 21.43
N PRO A 248 -18.49 5.83 22.26
CA PRO A 248 -19.04 5.06 23.36
C PRO A 248 -19.52 5.91 24.55
N ALA A 249 -19.03 7.14 24.67
CA ALA A 249 -19.45 8.08 25.71
C ALA A 249 -20.82 8.72 25.44
N ILE A 250 -21.37 8.56 24.23
CA ILE A 250 -22.71 9.04 23.90
C ILE A 250 -23.73 8.15 24.64
N PRO A 251 -24.56 8.73 25.54
CA PRO A 251 -25.54 7.96 26.28
C PRO A 251 -26.59 7.34 25.35
N GLN A 252 -27.12 6.17 25.72
CA GLN A 252 -28.13 5.45 24.93
C GLN A 252 -29.35 6.30 24.57
N TYR A 253 -29.79 7.17 25.48
CA TYR A 253 -30.96 8.02 25.26
C TYR A 253 -30.72 9.18 24.29
N ARG A 254 -29.46 9.46 23.92
CA ARG A 254 -29.07 10.49 22.94
C ARG A 254 -28.64 9.90 21.60
N ASP A 255 -28.69 8.57 21.45
CA ASP A 255 -28.37 7.92 20.19
C ASP A 255 -29.40 8.30 19.12
N GLY A 256 -28.92 8.75 17.96
CA GLY A 256 -29.77 9.30 16.90
C GLY A 256 -30.23 10.75 17.13
N GLU A 257 -29.83 11.41 18.22
CA GLU A 257 -30.20 12.81 18.47
C GLU A 257 -29.56 13.73 17.42
N ARG A 258 -30.41 14.55 16.78
CA ARG A 258 -30.00 15.60 15.87
C ARG A 258 -30.13 16.96 16.57
N ILE A 259 -29.08 17.75 16.50
CA ILE A 259 -29.01 19.09 17.09
C ILE A 259 -28.64 20.06 15.98
N ASP A 260 -29.51 21.02 15.68
CA ASP A 260 -29.25 22.06 14.70
C ASP A 260 -28.88 23.37 15.43
N LEU A 261 -27.65 23.84 15.19
CA LEU A 261 -27.13 25.08 15.76
C LEU A 261 -27.30 26.22 14.74
N TYR A 262 -28.18 27.16 15.07
CA TYR A 262 -28.50 28.33 14.24
C TYR A 262 -27.87 29.64 14.76
N SER A 263 -27.29 29.60 15.96
CA SER A 263 -26.72 30.76 16.64
C SER A 263 -25.46 30.39 17.42
N PHE A 264 -24.69 31.40 17.80
CA PHE A 264 -23.54 31.27 18.70
C PHE A 264 -24.01 31.04 20.15
N ALA A 265 -23.16 30.39 20.95
CA ALA A 265 -23.38 30.29 22.39
C ALA A 265 -23.50 31.69 23.06
N HIS A 266 -24.36 31.80 24.07
CA HIS A 266 -24.77 33.06 24.67
C HIS A 266 -23.79 33.55 25.76
N CYS A 267 -23.64 34.86 25.92
CA CYS A 267 -22.98 35.45 27.10
C CYS A 267 -23.92 35.52 28.31
N ILE A 268 -23.41 36.05 29.44
CA ILE A 268 -24.21 36.28 30.66
C ILE A 268 -25.06 37.55 30.62
N GLU A 269 -24.77 38.49 29.74
CA GLU A 269 -25.45 39.79 29.66
C GLU A 269 -26.81 39.64 28.96
N THR A 270 -27.86 40.17 29.57
CA THR A 270 -29.24 40.08 29.07
C THR A 270 -29.47 40.88 27.80
N ASP A 271 -28.73 41.97 27.63
CA ASP A 271 -28.94 42.95 26.56
C ASP A 271 -27.99 42.71 25.37
N CYS A 272 -27.25 41.60 25.39
CA CYS A 272 -26.31 41.28 24.34
C CYS A 272 -27.01 40.67 23.12
N MET A 273 -26.57 41.08 21.92
CA MET A 273 -27.10 40.63 20.63
C MET A 273 -27.09 39.10 20.45
N CYS A 274 -26.21 38.38 21.15
CA CYS A 274 -26.21 36.92 21.10
C CYS A 274 -27.49 36.30 21.68
N ARG A 275 -28.23 37.01 22.56
CA ARG A 275 -29.48 36.53 23.19
C ARG A 275 -30.74 37.04 22.49
N SER A 276 -30.67 38.15 21.76
CA SER A 276 -31.83 38.74 21.07
C SER A 276 -32.25 37.99 19.80
N SER A 277 -31.41 37.09 19.28
CA SER A 277 -31.66 36.36 18.03
C SER A 277 -32.51 35.09 18.19
N SER A 278 -32.76 34.61 19.42
CA SER A 278 -33.53 33.37 19.64
C SER A 278 -35.05 33.57 19.78
N GLU A 279 -35.54 34.76 20.11
CA GLU A 279 -36.98 34.95 20.39
C GLU A 279 -37.86 35.19 19.15
N ASN A 280 -37.29 35.49 17.97
CA ASN A 280 -38.07 35.81 16.76
C ASN A 280 -38.09 34.72 15.67
N VAL A 281 -37.56 33.52 15.91
CA VAL A 281 -37.59 32.41 14.92
C VAL A 281 -38.72 31.42 15.22
N SER A 282 -39.90 31.95 15.58
CA SER A 282 -41.14 31.20 15.58
C SER A 282 -42.12 31.91 14.65
N ARG A 283 -42.32 31.33 13.45
CA ARG A 283 -43.27 31.72 12.39
C ARG A 283 -42.79 32.83 11.43
N GLY A 284 -42.13 32.40 10.35
CA GLY A 284 -41.93 33.19 9.15
C GLY A 284 -41.56 32.31 7.97
N VAL A 285 -42.56 31.91 7.18
CA VAL A 285 -42.37 31.26 5.88
C VAL A 285 -41.75 32.28 4.91
N GLY A 286 -40.57 32.00 4.36
CA GLY A 286 -40.05 32.72 3.19
C GLY A 286 -38.53 32.87 3.09
N SER A 287 -37.93 32.08 2.19
CA SER A 287 -36.81 32.48 1.32
C SER A 287 -35.50 33.01 1.96
N GLY A 288 -34.54 32.12 2.16
CA GLY A 288 -33.10 32.44 2.29
C GLY A 288 -32.32 31.28 2.90
N LYS A 289 -31.29 30.77 2.19
CA LYS A 289 -30.43 29.66 2.65
C LYS A 289 -29.86 29.97 4.05
N THR A 290 -30.39 29.36 5.10
CA THR A 290 -29.82 29.46 6.45
C THR A 290 -28.65 28.49 6.56
N SER A 291 -27.43 29.02 6.70
CA SER A 291 -26.26 28.24 7.10
C SER A 291 -26.55 27.66 8.50
N ALA A 292 -26.67 26.34 8.59
CA ALA A 292 -26.88 25.62 9.84
C ALA A 292 -25.71 24.65 10.06
N VAL A 293 -25.25 24.56 11.31
CA VAL A 293 -24.35 23.48 11.76
C VAL A 293 -25.24 22.39 12.36
N THR A 294 -25.31 21.22 11.72
CA THR A 294 -26.08 20.08 12.21
C THR A 294 -25.13 19.09 12.88
N LEU A 295 -25.38 18.77 14.15
CA LEU A 295 -24.69 17.72 14.88
C LEU A 295 -25.59 16.50 14.97
N GLN A 296 -25.09 15.33 14.59
CA GLN A 296 -25.78 14.05 14.70
C GLN A 296 -25.02 13.19 15.70
N LEU A 297 -25.67 12.82 16.81
CA LEU A 297 -25.08 11.94 17.82
C LEU A 297 -25.38 10.50 17.47
N ARG A 298 -24.35 9.65 17.45
CA ARG A 298 -24.50 8.20 17.36
C ARG A 298 -23.71 7.51 18.44
N ARG A 299 -24.42 6.72 19.24
CA ARG A 299 -23.79 5.86 20.23
C ARG A 299 -22.92 4.83 19.52
N GLY A 300 -21.62 4.95 19.73
CA GLY A 300 -20.71 3.83 19.52
C GLY A 300 -20.95 2.78 20.60
N LEU A 301 -20.71 1.50 20.32
CA LEU A 301 -20.88 0.43 21.31
C LEU A 301 -19.91 0.64 22.49
N GLY A 302 -20.42 1.27 23.55
CA GLY A 302 -19.68 1.65 24.76
C GLY A 302 -19.97 0.75 25.96
N ILE A 303 -18.86 0.22 26.49
CA ILE A 303 -18.65 -0.77 27.53
C ILE A 303 -18.93 -0.16 28.92
N GLY A 304 -19.90 -0.70 29.66
CA GLY A 304 -20.00 -0.48 31.11
C GLY A 304 -18.94 -1.33 31.85
N PRO A 305 -18.54 -0.97 33.08
CA PRO A 305 -17.31 -1.48 33.70
C PRO A 305 -17.29 -2.98 34.12
N ASN A 306 -18.31 -3.78 33.80
CA ASN A 306 -18.53 -5.05 34.49
C ASN A 306 -18.59 -6.33 33.64
N SER A 307 -18.22 -6.33 32.36
CA SER A 307 -18.20 -7.57 31.59
C SER A 307 -16.95 -7.70 30.73
N ALA A 308 -15.93 -8.33 31.31
CA ALA A 308 -14.74 -8.77 30.62
C ALA A 308 -15.03 -10.04 29.80
N HIS A 309 -15.49 -9.88 28.56
CA HIS A 309 -15.31 -10.86 27.49
C HIS A 309 -14.65 -10.14 26.32
N ALA A 310 -13.56 -10.70 25.80
CA ALA A 310 -12.80 -10.15 24.69
C ALA A 310 -13.74 -9.85 23.51
N LEU A 311 -13.91 -8.57 23.17
CA LEU A 311 -14.78 -8.15 22.07
C LEU A 311 -13.91 -7.66 20.91
N LYS A 312 -14.08 -8.32 19.76
CA LYS A 312 -13.59 -7.88 18.45
C LYS A 312 -14.20 -6.50 18.14
N VAL A 313 -13.35 -5.52 17.88
CA VAL A 313 -13.73 -4.21 17.34
C VAL A 313 -14.49 -4.36 16.01
N PRO A 314 -15.49 -3.51 15.71
CA PRO A 314 -16.30 -3.57 14.47
C PRO A 314 -15.53 -3.11 13.21
N PHE A 315 -14.26 -2.77 13.39
CA PHE A 315 -13.30 -2.44 12.34
C PHE A 315 -11.96 -3.03 12.73
N ARG A 316 -11.25 -3.65 11.79
CA ARG A 316 -9.81 -3.87 12.00
C ARG A 316 -9.09 -2.60 11.60
N VAL A 317 -8.07 -2.19 12.35
CA VAL A 317 -7.28 -0.98 12.06
C VAL A 317 -6.78 -0.97 10.60
N LYS A 318 -6.48 -2.15 10.04
CA LYS A 318 -6.13 -2.36 8.63
C LYS A 318 -7.16 -1.77 7.64
N ASP A 319 -8.45 -1.80 7.98
CA ASP A 319 -9.55 -1.36 7.11
C ASP A 319 -9.74 0.18 7.11
N VAL A 320 -9.12 0.89 8.06
CA VAL A 320 -9.26 2.35 8.25
C VAL A 320 -7.96 3.10 7.93
N LEU A 321 -6.83 2.39 7.96
CA LEU A 321 -5.50 2.93 7.62
C LEU A 321 -5.45 3.76 6.34
N PRO A 322 -6.10 3.39 5.24
CA PRO A 322 -5.93 4.15 4.01
C PRO A 322 -6.77 5.44 3.92
N VAL A 323 -7.69 5.62 4.86
CA VAL A 323 -8.49 6.86 5.03
C VAL A 323 -7.76 7.85 5.95
N LEU A 324 -6.69 7.42 6.63
CA LEU A 324 -5.87 8.26 7.50
C LEU A 324 -4.85 9.08 6.68
N PRO A 325 -4.43 10.26 7.18
CA PRO A 325 -3.44 11.09 6.52
C PRO A 325 -2.18 10.31 6.15
N ARG A 326 -1.66 10.48 4.92
CA ARG A 326 -0.46 9.77 4.39
C ARG A 326 0.72 9.72 5.38
N GLN A 327 0.89 10.74 6.22
CA GLN A 327 1.97 10.75 7.21
C GLN A 327 1.83 9.72 8.36
N ILE A 328 0.64 9.15 8.56
CA ILE A 328 0.30 8.16 9.59
C ILE A 328 0.09 6.79 8.94
N SER A 329 -0.56 6.76 7.77
CA SER A 329 -0.90 5.53 7.07
C SER A 329 0.26 4.96 6.27
N TRP A 330 1.08 5.78 5.61
CA TRP A 330 2.14 5.32 4.69
C TRP A 330 3.23 4.45 5.35
N PRO A 331 3.75 4.75 6.56
CA PRO A 331 4.75 3.89 7.22
C PRO A 331 4.17 2.56 7.71
N VAL A 332 2.85 2.50 7.94
CA VAL A 332 2.14 1.31 8.41
C VAL A 332 1.66 0.48 7.21
N LEU A 333 1.21 1.12 6.13
CA LEU A 333 0.87 0.50 4.84
C LEU A 333 2.09 -0.15 4.20
N ASN A 334 3.26 0.50 4.19
CA ASN A 334 4.52 -0.07 3.69
C ASN A 334 5.02 -1.32 4.45
N ASN A 335 4.51 -1.56 5.67
CA ASN A 335 4.82 -2.74 6.49
C ASN A 335 3.67 -3.77 6.50
N LEU A 336 2.49 -3.40 5.99
CA LEU A 336 1.29 -4.23 6.00
C LEU A 336 0.94 -4.78 4.64
N HIS A 337 1.37 -4.10 3.57
CA HIS A 337 1.09 -4.48 2.22
C HIS A 337 2.33 -4.52 1.36
N SER A 338 2.41 -5.57 0.57
CA SER A 338 3.49 -5.83 -0.37
C SER A 338 3.03 -5.56 -1.81
N PRO A 339 3.93 -5.26 -2.76
CA PRO A 339 3.63 -5.39 -4.19
C PRO A 339 2.92 -6.69 -4.58
N VAL A 340 3.15 -7.76 -3.81
CA VAL A 340 2.53 -9.08 -3.96
C VAL A 340 1.02 -9.07 -3.68
N ASP A 341 0.54 -8.10 -2.89
CA ASP A 341 -0.86 -7.94 -2.53
C ASP A 341 -1.75 -7.39 -3.66
N LEU A 342 -1.14 -7.05 -4.81
CA LEU A 342 -1.85 -6.78 -6.07
C LEU A 342 -2.41 -8.02 -6.74
N LEU A 343 -1.95 -9.21 -6.35
CA LEU A 343 -2.23 -10.44 -7.08
C LEU A 343 -3.55 -11.05 -6.54
N PRO A 344 -4.55 -11.28 -7.41
CA PRO A 344 -5.78 -11.94 -7.03
C PRO A 344 -5.54 -13.37 -6.54
N THR A 345 -6.25 -13.83 -5.52
CA THR A 345 -6.23 -15.25 -5.11
C THR A 345 -7.42 -15.98 -5.71
N PHE A 346 -7.21 -17.13 -6.35
CA PHE A 346 -8.31 -17.95 -6.84
C PHE A 346 -9.11 -18.52 -5.66
N VAL A 347 -10.43 -18.34 -5.65
CA VAL A 347 -11.32 -18.85 -4.59
C VAL A 347 -12.27 -19.95 -5.04
N GLY A 348 -12.43 -20.14 -6.35
CA GLY A 348 -13.21 -21.23 -6.93
C GLY A 348 -13.81 -20.89 -8.28
N SER A 349 -14.42 -21.89 -8.93
CA SER A 349 -15.16 -21.71 -10.18
C SER A 349 -16.66 -21.95 -9.98
N VAL A 350 -17.48 -21.01 -10.45
CA VAL A 350 -18.94 -21.08 -10.32
C VAL A 350 -19.54 -21.64 -11.61
N ALA A 351 -19.95 -22.90 -11.57
CA ALA A 351 -20.61 -23.59 -12.69
C ALA A 351 -22.11 -23.82 -12.39
N PRO A 352 -22.98 -23.83 -13.41
CA PRO A 352 -24.43 -24.00 -13.21
C PRO A 352 -24.81 -25.36 -12.62
N ASN A 353 -24.00 -26.40 -12.84
CA ASN A 353 -24.29 -27.76 -12.41
C ASN A 353 -23.71 -28.13 -11.03
N ASN A 354 -22.80 -27.32 -10.49
CA ASN A 354 -22.09 -27.62 -9.23
C ASN A 354 -22.81 -27.11 -7.97
N GLY A 355 -24.02 -26.55 -8.11
CA GLY A 355 -24.75 -25.93 -7.01
C GLY A 355 -24.08 -24.62 -6.59
N SER A 356 -23.94 -24.39 -5.29
CA SER A 356 -23.28 -23.22 -4.75
C SER A 356 -21.87 -23.54 -4.23
N ILE A 357 -20.91 -22.68 -4.57
CA ILE A 357 -19.55 -22.76 -4.03
C ILE A 357 -19.40 -21.78 -2.88
N GLY A 358 -18.64 -22.12 -1.84
CA GLY A 358 -18.44 -21.26 -0.68
C GLY A 358 -16.97 -21.05 -0.34
N TRP A 359 -16.63 -19.84 0.09
CA TRP A 359 -15.26 -19.47 0.46
C TRP A 359 -15.23 -18.41 1.57
N LYS A 360 -14.02 -18.13 2.06
CA LYS A 360 -13.75 -17.05 3.01
C LYS A 360 -13.14 -15.86 2.27
N GLY A 361 -13.80 -14.72 2.32
CA GLY A 361 -13.33 -13.44 1.80
C GLY A 361 -12.38 -12.73 2.75
N ALA A 362 -11.83 -11.60 2.29
CA ALA A 362 -11.02 -10.73 3.13
C ALA A 362 -11.91 -10.05 4.18
N CYS A 363 -13.08 -9.57 3.74
CA CYS A 363 -14.12 -8.89 4.52
C CYS A 363 -15.21 -9.83 5.06
N PHE A 364 -15.72 -10.73 4.23
CA PHE A 364 -16.85 -11.60 4.56
C PHE A 364 -16.38 -13.04 4.74
N TYR A 365 -16.64 -13.67 5.90
CA TYR A 365 -16.14 -15.01 6.18
C TYR A 365 -17.10 -16.15 5.76
N GLY A 366 -18.33 -15.83 5.38
CA GLY A 366 -19.27 -16.78 4.81
C GLY A 366 -19.76 -16.32 3.44
N ASN A 367 -19.00 -16.59 2.39
CA ASN A 367 -19.40 -16.28 1.01
C ASN A 367 -19.90 -17.52 0.30
N GLU A 368 -20.91 -17.34 -0.54
CA GLU A 368 -21.51 -18.39 -1.33
C GLU A 368 -21.92 -17.83 -2.71
N ALA A 369 -21.58 -18.52 -3.79
CA ALA A 369 -21.95 -18.11 -5.15
C ALA A 369 -22.58 -19.22 -5.97
N ARG A 370 -23.52 -18.85 -6.84
CA ARG A 370 -24.19 -19.74 -7.80
C ARG A 370 -24.46 -19.00 -9.11
N LEU A 371 -24.46 -19.72 -10.23
CA LEU A 371 -24.68 -19.17 -11.56
C LEU A 371 -25.96 -19.73 -12.18
N GLU A 372 -26.81 -18.85 -12.71
CA GLU A 372 -27.97 -19.22 -13.52
C GLU A 372 -27.82 -18.64 -14.93
N PHE A 373 -28.16 -19.42 -15.97
CA PHE A 373 -28.20 -18.89 -17.33
C PHE A 373 -29.52 -18.19 -17.64
N THR A 374 -29.43 -17.06 -18.32
CA THR A 374 -30.59 -16.36 -18.88
C THR A 374 -30.78 -16.77 -20.33
N ALA A 375 -32.01 -17.15 -20.68
CA ALA A 375 -32.36 -17.50 -22.06
C ALA A 375 -32.23 -16.28 -22.98
N GLY A 376 -31.65 -16.46 -24.17
CA GLY A 376 -31.61 -15.42 -25.20
C GLY A 376 -33.02 -15.03 -25.64
N ASN A 377 -33.29 -13.73 -25.72
CA ASN A 377 -34.56 -13.23 -26.26
C ASN A 377 -34.70 -13.67 -27.71
N SER A 378 -35.75 -14.41 -28.05
CA SER A 378 -36.03 -14.93 -29.40
C SER A 378 -36.22 -13.86 -30.50
N SER A 379 -36.10 -12.57 -30.16
CA SER A 379 -36.17 -11.41 -31.05
C SER A 379 -34.81 -10.80 -31.41
N GLN A 380 -33.72 -11.19 -30.74
CA GLN A 380 -32.34 -10.85 -31.09
C GLN A 380 -31.52 -12.14 -31.10
N GLN A 381 -30.67 -12.37 -32.09
CA GLN A 381 -29.76 -13.54 -32.14
C GLN A 381 -28.66 -13.46 -31.05
N GLY A 382 -29.04 -13.30 -29.78
CA GLY A 382 -28.12 -13.25 -28.65
C GLY A 382 -27.90 -14.64 -28.07
N LEU A 383 -26.66 -14.92 -27.66
CA LEU A 383 -26.22 -16.23 -27.13
C LEU A 383 -26.81 -16.56 -25.74
N GLY A 384 -27.75 -15.77 -25.23
CA GLY A 384 -28.15 -15.77 -23.83
C GLY A 384 -27.04 -15.22 -22.93
N GLY A 385 -27.31 -15.08 -21.65
CA GLY A 385 -26.37 -14.54 -20.67
C GLY A 385 -26.33 -15.39 -19.41
N GLY A 386 -25.96 -14.76 -18.29
CA GLY A 386 -25.98 -15.40 -16.98
C GLY A 386 -26.15 -14.40 -15.85
N VAL A 387 -26.76 -14.84 -14.75
CA VAL A 387 -26.82 -14.10 -13.49
C VAL A 387 -26.04 -14.87 -12.45
N LEU A 388 -24.94 -14.28 -12.01
CA LEU A 388 -24.16 -14.79 -10.90
C LEU A 388 -24.73 -14.20 -9.60
N TYR A 389 -25.27 -15.04 -8.73
CA TYR A 389 -25.72 -14.66 -7.40
C TYR A 389 -24.60 -14.88 -6.41
N LEU A 390 -24.22 -13.83 -5.69
CA LEU A 390 -23.19 -13.87 -4.66
C LEU A 390 -23.80 -13.46 -3.32
N LYS A 391 -23.87 -14.40 -2.39
CA LYS A 391 -24.29 -14.16 -1.01
C LYS A 391 -23.08 -13.98 -0.12
N THR A 392 -22.97 -12.80 0.47
CA THR A 392 -21.90 -12.44 1.42
C THR A 392 -22.46 -12.41 2.84
N THR A 393 -21.81 -13.09 3.78
CA THR A 393 -22.24 -13.16 5.19
C THR A 393 -21.03 -13.12 6.14
N GLU A 394 -21.30 -12.91 7.43
CA GLU A 394 -20.26 -12.86 8.46
C GLU A 394 -19.17 -11.79 8.20
N ALA A 395 -19.61 -10.56 7.90
CA ALA A 395 -18.70 -9.43 7.75
C ALA A 395 -17.87 -9.23 9.03
N HIS A 396 -16.55 -9.23 8.91
CA HIS A 396 -15.69 -9.04 10.08
C HIS A 396 -15.55 -7.56 10.47
N SER A 397 -15.97 -6.63 9.60
CA SER A 397 -15.89 -5.19 9.78
C SER A 397 -17.00 -4.49 8.99
N TRP A 398 -17.45 -3.32 9.45
CA TRP A 398 -18.53 -2.58 8.77
C TRP A 398 -18.05 -1.72 7.60
N THR A 399 -16.74 -1.50 7.46
CA THR A 399 -16.14 -0.74 6.35
C THR A 399 -15.23 -1.59 5.47
N CYS A 400 -15.09 -2.88 5.78
CA CYS A 400 -14.33 -3.77 4.91
C CYS A 400 -15.07 -3.98 3.59
N MET A 401 -14.30 -4.30 2.56
CA MET A 401 -14.79 -4.48 1.21
C MET A 401 -13.98 -5.60 0.56
N ASP A 402 -14.69 -6.56 -0.01
CA ASP A 402 -14.07 -7.51 -0.92
C ASP A 402 -14.15 -6.96 -2.34
N LEU A 403 -13.04 -7.06 -3.06
CA LEU A 403 -12.99 -6.84 -4.50
C LEU A 403 -12.79 -8.21 -5.14
N TYR A 404 -13.67 -8.56 -6.07
CA TYR A 404 -13.60 -9.81 -6.82
C TYR A 404 -13.34 -9.53 -8.29
N VAL A 405 -12.51 -10.38 -8.90
CA VAL A 405 -12.34 -10.47 -10.34
C VAL A 405 -13.00 -11.76 -10.80
N PHE A 406 -13.88 -11.67 -11.78
CA PHE A 406 -14.57 -12.79 -12.39
C PHE A 406 -14.01 -12.96 -13.80
N ALA A 407 -13.42 -14.12 -14.07
CA ALA A 407 -12.72 -14.37 -15.33
C ALA A 407 -13.25 -15.62 -16.02
N THR A 408 -13.32 -15.52 -17.34
CA THR A 408 -13.31 -16.65 -18.28
C THR A 408 -12.12 -16.43 -19.22
N PRO A 409 -11.74 -17.42 -20.05
CA PRO A 409 -10.74 -17.19 -21.09
C PRO A 409 -11.15 -16.09 -22.11
N TYR A 410 -12.42 -15.69 -22.11
CA TYR A 410 -13.00 -14.74 -23.06
C TYR A 410 -13.19 -13.35 -22.47
N ARG A 411 -13.47 -13.24 -21.16
CA ARG A 411 -13.71 -11.96 -20.48
C ARG A 411 -13.12 -11.89 -19.09
N VAL A 412 -12.83 -10.67 -18.67
CA VAL A 412 -12.64 -10.32 -17.27
C VAL A 412 -13.58 -9.19 -16.90
N THR A 413 -14.29 -9.38 -15.79
CA THR A 413 -15.06 -8.34 -15.13
C THR A 413 -14.70 -8.32 -13.65
N TRP A 414 -15.04 -7.25 -12.95
CA TRP A 414 -14.81 -7.15 -11.52
C TRP A 414 -16.03 -6.55 -10.85
N ASP A 415 -16.22 -6.87 -9.58
CA ASP A 415 -17.21 -6.21 -8.75
C ASP A 415 -16.74 -6.15 -7.30
N TYR A 416 -17.34 -5.26 -6.51
CA TYR A 416 -16.97 -5.05 -5.12
C TYR A 416 -18.20 -5.12 -4.21
N TYR A 417 -17.99 -5.67 -3.02
CA TYR A 417 -19.06 -5.86 -2.05
C TYR A 417 -18.65 -5.30 -0.70
N PHE A 418 -19.51 -4.47 -0.12
CA PHE A 418 -19.31 -3.79 1.16
C PHE A 418 -20.44 -4.05 2.18
N THR A 419 -21.46 -4.83 1.79
CA THR A 419 -22.58 -5.22 2.68
C THR A 419 -22.79 -6.73 2.64
N ALA A 420 -23.04 -7.32 3.82
CA ALA A 420 -23.40 -8.72 3.95
C ALA A 420 -24.85 -8.94 3.50
N ARG A 421 -25.03 -9.23 2.22
CA ARG A 421 -26.32 -9.53 1.60
C ARG A 421 -26.12 -10.39 0.35
N GLU A 422 -27.23 -10.73 -0.30
CA GLU A 422 -27.22 -11.31 -1.65
C GLU A 422 -27.03 -10.19 -2.68
N HIS A 423 -26.10 -10.41 -3.60
CA HIS A 423 -25.74 -9.53 -4.71
C HIS A 423 -25.87 -10.29 -6.02
N THR A 424 -25.97 -9.57 -7.13
CA THR A 424 -26.14 -10.14 -8.46
C THR A 424 -25.23 -9.45 -9.45
N LEU A 425 -24.39 -10.23 -10.13
CA LEU A 425 -23.62 -9.78 -11.29
C LEU A 425 -24.29 -10.33 -12.55
N GLN A 426 -24.77 -9.43 -13.40
CA GLN A 426 -25.49 -9.79 -14.62
C GLN A 426 -24.56 -9.73 -15.84
N ILE A 427 -24.52 -10.84 -16.58
CA ILE A 427 -23.92 -10.96 -17.91
C ILE A 427 -25.09 -10.93 -18.89
N GLU A 428 -25.19 -9.87 -19.69
CA GLU A 428 -26.30 -9.67 -20.63
C GLU A 428 -26.27 -10.67 -21.79
N SER A 429 -25.09 -10.89 -22.38
CA SER A 429 -24.86 -11.87 -23.43
C SER A 429 -23.45 -12.45 -23.34
N TRP A 430 -23.30 -13.74 -23.65
CA TRP A 430 -21.99 -14.33 -23.94
C TRP A 430 -21.37 -13.67 -25.19
N GLU A 431 -20.05 -13.50 -25.21
CA GLU A 431 -19.35 -12.84 -26.33
C GLU A 431 -19.34 -13.76 -27.55
N GLU A 432 -19.08 -15.04 -27.33
CA GLU A 432 -18.91 -16.06 -28.37
C GLU A 432 -19.56 -17.39 -27.96
N PRO A 433 -19.99 -18.25 -28.90
CA PRO A 433 -20.58 -19.55 -28.57
C PRO A 433 -19.63 -20.45 -27.77
N ALA A 434 -18.32 -20.28 -27.97
CA ALA A 434 -17.28 -21.03 -27.27
C ALA A 434 -17.18 -20.62 -25.80
N GLU A 435 -17.43 -19.35 -25.46
CA GLU A 435 -17.51 -18.91 -24.06
C GLU A 435 -18.68 -19.56 -23.32
N LEU A 436 -19.86 -19.61 -23.94
CA LEU A 436 -21.03 -20.27 -23.37
C LEU A 436 -20.74 -21.75 -23.07
N GLU A 437 -20.05 -22.43 -23.99
CA GLU A 437 -19.70 -23.84 -23.80
C GLU A 437 -18.63 -24.03 -22.72
N TYR A 438 -17.63 -23.15 -22.67
CA TYR A 438 -16.64 -23.13 -21.60
C TYR A 438 -17.31 -22.96 -20.23
N VAL A 439 -18.21 -21.98 -20.07
CA VAL A 439 -18.85 -21.70 -18.77
C VAL A 439 -19.79 -22.83 -18.33
N LYS A 440 -20.40 -23.58 -19.27
CA LYS A 440 -21.18 -24.79 -18.93
C LYS A 440 -20.31 -25.87 -18.31
N GLN A 441 -19.10 -26.06 -18.85
CA GLN A 441 -18.22 -27.16 -18.49
C GLN A 441 -17.34 -26.81 -17.28
N HIS A 442 -16.77 -25.60 -17.27
CA HIS A 442 -15.76 -25.16 -16.33
C HIS A 442 -16.24 -24.11 -15.33
N GLY A 443 -17.32 -23.39 -15.63
CA GLY A 443 -17.83 -22.28 -14.82
C GLY A 443 -17.07 -20.96 -15.03
N ILE A 444 -17.35 -19.99 -14.15
CA ILE A 444 -16.65 -18.69 -14.11
C ILE A 444 -15.65 -18.71 -12.95
N SER A 445 -14.38 -18.48 -13.24
CA SER A 445 -13.32 -18.37 -12.24
C SER A 445 -13.50 -17.11 -11.40
N VAL A 446 -13.52 -17.27 -10.09
CA VAL A 446 -13.65 -16.18 -9.13
C VAL A 446 -12.31 -15.99 -8.42
N PHE A 447 -11.81 -14.76 -8.46
CA PHE A 447 -10.61 -14.35 -7.74
C PHE A 447 -10.96 -13.28 -6.73
N LEU A 448 -10.42 -13.41 -5.52
CA LEU A 448 -10.53 -12.43 -4.45
C LEU A 448 -9.24 -11.60 -4.39
N MET A 449 -9.37 -10.28 -4.32
CA MET A 449 -8.26 -9.41 -3.98
C MET A 449 -8.07 -9.42 -2.46
N PRO A 450 -7.01 -10.04 -1.91
CA PRO A 450 -6.88 -10.27 -0.46
C PRO A 450 -6.82 -8.98 0.36
N SER A 451 -6.35 -7.90 -0.27
CA SER A 451 -6.20 -6.58 0.33
C SER A 451 -7.39 -5.65 0.07
N GLY A 452 -8.45 -6.14 -0.59
CA GLY A 452 -9.62 -5.35 -1.00
C GLY A 452 -9.27 -4.22 -1.99
N MET A 453 -10.26 -3.40 -2.39
CA MET A 453 -10.04 -2.35 -3.40
C MET A 453 -9.01 -1.29 -2.96
N LEU A 454 -9.03 -0.89 -1.69
CA LEU A 454 -8.19 0.19 -1.18
C LEU A 454 -6.73 -0.27 -0.98
N GLY A 455 -6.54 -1.51 -0.51
CA GLY A 455 -5.22 -2.13 -0.46
C GLY A 455 -4.66 -2.40 -1.86
N THR A 456 -5.49 -2.88 -2.80
CA THR A 456 -5.10 -3.04 -4.22
C THR A 456 -4.64 -1.73 -4.84
N PHE A 457 -5.38 -0.64 -4.63
CA PHE A 457 -5.00 0.69 -5.14
C PHE A 457 -3.70 1.24 -4.52
N ILE A 458 -3.37 0.85 -3.30
CA ILE A 458 -2.14 1.28 -2.61
C ILE A 458 -0.97 0.42 -3.00
N SER A 459 -1.16 -0.89 -3.13
CA SER A 459 -0.18 -1.80 -3.69
C SER A 459 0.19 -1.40 -5.14
N LEU A 460 -0.75 -0.85 -5.94
CA LEU A 460 -0.44 -0.21 -7.24
C LEU A 460 0.55 0.96 -7.07
N ILE A 461 0.41 1.77 -6.02
CA ILE A 461 1.33 2.86 -5.70
C ILE A 461 2.68 2.34 -5.18
N ASP A 462 2.76 1.10 -4.69
CA ASP A 462 3.98 0.44 -4.22
C ASP A 462 4.74 -0.36 -5.31
N VAL A 463 4.08 -0.72 -6.42
CA VAL A 463 4.70 -1.34 -7.62
C VAL A 463 5.26 -0.32 -8.60
N LEU A 464 4.52 0.76 -8.87
CA LEU A 464 4.99 1.86 -9.73
C LEU A 464 6.40 2.43 -9.37
N PRO A 465 6.83 2.51 -8.10
CA PRO A 465 8.16 2.92 -7.71
C PRO A 465 9.25 1.97 -8.21
N LEU A 466 8.99 0.65 -8.29
CA LEU A 466 10.00 -0.36 -8.68
C LEU A 466 10.59 -0.05 -10.06
N PHE A 467 9.75 0.45 -10.98
CA PHE A 467 10.14 0.80 -12.34
C PHE A 467 10.69 2.24 -12.47
N SER A 468 10.74 3.01 -11.37
CA SER A 468 11.23 4.38 -11.38
C SER A 468 12.75 4.45 -11.47
N ASN A 469 13.29 5.25 -12.38
CA ASN A 469 14.72 5.49 -12.51
C ASN A 469 15.23 6.58 -11.54
N THR A 470 14.88 6.47 -10.27
CA THR A 470 15.20 7.44 -9.22
C THR A 470 15.80 6.75 -8.00
N GLY A 471 16.43 7.50 -7.09
CA GLY A 471 16.87 6.95 -5.81
C GLY A 471 15.71 6.37 -4.97
N TRP A 472 14.48 6.88 -5.19
CA TRP A 472 13.28 6.30 -4.59
C TRP A 472 12.96 4.92 -5.15
N GLY A 473 13.00 4.75 -6.49
CA GLY A 473 12.82 3.44 -7.11
C GLY A 473 13.90 2.44 -6.71
N GLN A 474 15.17 2.88 -6.64
CA GLN A 474 16.26 2.06 -6.11
C GLN A 474 15.97 1.56 -4.68
N ASN A 475 15.56 2.45 -3.77
CA ASN A 475 15.22 2.06 -2.41
C ASN A 475 14.00 1.15 -2.35
N ALA A 476 13.03 1.30 -3.25
CA ALA A 476 11.87 0.42 -3.35
C ALA A 476 12.26 -1.00 -3.78
N ASN A 477 13.09 -1.15 -4.82
CA ASN A 477 13.60 -2.46 -5.25
C ASN A 477 14.40 -3.15 -4.12
N ILE A 478 15.30 -2.43 -3.46
CA ILE A 478 16.08 -2.97 -2.33
C ILE A 478 15.15 -3.40 -1.18
N ALA A 479 14.16 -2.58 -0.82
CA ALA A 479 13.22 -2.91 0.25
C ALA A 479 12.36 -4.13 -0.12
N PHE A 480 11.95 -4.25 -1.38
CA PHE A 480 11.19 -5.38 -1.88
C PHE A 480 11.98 -6.69 -1.73
N LEU A 481 13.20 -6.74 -2.27
CA LEU A 481 14.05 -7.93 -2.23
C LEU A 481 14.46 -8.29 -0.78
N LYS A 482 14.69 -7.30 0.08
CA LYS A 482 14.90 -7.51 1.53
C LYS A 482 13.72 -8.21 2.19
N ASN A 483 12.52 -7.72 1.94
CA ASN A 483 11.31 -8.19 2.61
C ASN A 483 10.85 -9.56 2.11
N HIS A 484 11.07 -9.87 0.83
CA HIS A 484 10.53 -11.09 0.19
C HIS A 484 11.56 -12.20 -0.02
N MET A 485 12.85 -11.86 -0.07
CA MET A 485 13.93 -12.82 -0.35
C MET A 485 15.01 -12.83 0.75
N GLY A 486 14.93 -11.94 1.74
CA GLY A 486 15.94 -11.86 2.79
C GLY A 486 17.31 -11.32 2.33
N ALA A 487 17.38 -10.71 1.14
CA ALA A 487 18.62 -10.14 0.60
C ALA A 487 19.19 -9.03 1.49
N THR A 488 20.51 -8.92 1.63
CA THR A 488 21.12 -7.95 2.57
C THR A 488 21.41 -6.58 1.95
N PHE A 489 21.82 -6.53 0.68
CA PHE A 489 22.24 -5.31 -0.03
C PHE A 489 23.19 -4.45 0.81
N GLU A 490 24.33 -5.01 1.23
CA GLU A 490 25.38 -4.28 1.92
C GLU A 490 26.11 -3.34 0.97
N LYS A 491 26.33 -2.07 1.34
CA LYS A 491 27.09 -1.14 0.50
C LYS A 491 28.59 -1.43 0.57
N ARG A 492 29.25 -1.40 -0.58
CA ARG A 492 30.69 -1.59 -0.71
C ARG A 492 31.44 -0.26 -0.50
N PRO A 493 32.67 -0.29 0.05
CA PRO A 493 33.56 0.86 0.01
C PRO A 493 33.92 1.22 -1.45
N GLN A 494 34.21 2.49 -1.70
CA GLN A 494 34.67 2.93 -3.01
C GLN A 494 36.14 2.55 -3.22
N PRO A 495 36.58 2.25 -4.46
CA PRO A 495 35.82 2.40 -5.72
C PRO A 495 34.88 1.22 -6.01
N TRP A 496 33.71 1.52 -6.61
CA TRP A 496 32.72 0.52 -7.03
C TRP A 496 33.01 -0.12 -8.40
N ARG A 497 34.19 0.13 -8.95
CA ARG A 497 34.65 -0.35 -10.26
C ARG A 497 36.02 -0.98 -10.09
N ALA A 498 36.16 -2.20 -10.58
CA ALA A 498 37.46 -2.85 -10.70
C ALA A 498 38.21 -2.39 -11.96
N THR A 499 39.54 -2.31 -11.86
CA THR A 499 40.43 -2.17 -13.04
C THR A 499 40.78 -3.56 -13.53
N ILE A 500 40.00 -4.03 -14.51
CA ILE A 500 40.12 -5.38 -15.07
C ILE A 500 41.24 -5.40 -16.10
N ASN A 501 42.06 -6.44 -16.05
CA ASN A 501 42.99 -6.77 -17.13
C ASN A 501 42.35 -7.84 -18.02
N PRO A 502 41.97 -7.52 -19.28
CA PRO A 502 41.33 -8.48 -20.19
C PRO A 502 42.14 -9.76 -20.45
N GLU A 503 43.46 -9.72 -20.24
CA GLU A 503 44.31 -10.89 -20.38
C GLU A 503 44.01 -11.98 -19.35
N ASP A 504 43.57 -11.59 -18.15
CA ASP A 504 43.25 -12.53 -17.06
C ASP A 504 41.83 -13.11 -17.18
N VAL A 505 41.04 -12.64 -18.14
CA VAL A 505 39.70 -13.15 -18.46
C VAL A 505 39.80 -14.22 -19.54
N HIS A 506 39.02 -15.28 -19.43
CA HIS A 506 39.11 -16.44 -20.31
C HIS A 506 37.77 -16.73 -21.01
N SER A 507 37.85 -17.45 -22.14
CA SER A 507 36.65 -17.97 -22.79
C SER A 507 35.87 -18.87 -21.83
N GLY A 508 34.56 -18.63 -21.77
CA GLY A 508 33.65 -19.33 -20.89
C GLY A 508 33.52 -18.73 -19.50
N ASP A 509 34.30 -17.71 -19.11
CA ASP A 509 34.06 -17.02 -17.84
C ASP A 509 32.67 -16.36 -17.84
N PHE A 510 31.89 -16.60 -16.79
CA PHE A 510 30.48 -16.22 -16.70
C PHE A 510 30.34 -14.85 -16.03
N LEU A 511 29.42 -14.03 -16.51
CA LEU A 511 29.07 -12.74 -15.94
C LEU A 511 27.64 -12.81 -15.40
N ALA A 512 27.48 -12.63 -14.09
CA ALA A 512 26.19 -12.44 -13.45
C ALA A 512 25.93 -10.94 -13.26
N LEU A 513 24.78 -10.46 -13.71
CA LEU A 513 24.39 -9.06 -13.68
C LEU A 513 23.13 -8.87 -12.83
N SER A 514 23.07 -7.74 -12.12
CA SER A 514 21.91 -7.38 -11.31
C SER A 514 21.70 -5.87 -11.38
N LYS A 515 20.54 -5.45 -11.89
CA LYS A 515 20.07 -4.08 -11.92
C LYS A 515 19.03 -3.88 -10.81
N ILE A 516 19.01 -2.67 -10.24
CA ILE A 516 18.13 -2.34 -9.10
C ILE A 516 17.42 -0.98 -9.26
N ARG A 517 17.49 -0.36 -10.44
CA ARG A 517 16.88 0.94 -10.71
C ARG A 517 16.27 1.00 -12.13
N GLY A 518 15.22 1.79 -12.29
CA GLY A 518 14.57 2.00 -13.58
C GLY A 518 13.74 0.81 -14.06
N ARG A 519 13.31 0.85 -15.32
CA ARG A 519 12.44 -0.18 -15.93
C ARG A 519 13.02 -1.59 -15.77
N TRP A 520 14.29 -1.75 -16.15
CA TRP A 520 15.00 -3.04 -16.07
C TRP A 520 15.22 -3.49 -14.64
N GLY A 521 15.60 -2.60 -13.72
CA GLY A 521 15.72 -2.95 -12.31
C GLY A 521 14.41 -3.41 -11.67
N GLY A 522 13.28 -2.81 -12.06
CA GLY A 522 11.96 -3.25 -11.62
C GLY A 522 11.58 -4.63 -12.16
N PHE A 523 11.83 -4.89 -13.45
CA PHE A 523 11.59 -6.20 -14.06
C PHE A 523 12.45 -7.29 -13.40
N GLU A 524 13.75 -7.07 -13.32
CA GLU A 524 14.66 -8.01 -12.67
C GLU A 524 14.31 -8.23 -11.19
N THR A 525 13.78 -7.23 -10.50
CA THR A 525 13.36 -7.38 -9.10
C THR A 525 12.19 -8.37 -8.96
N LEU A 526 11.27 -8.38 -9.91
CA LEU A 526 10.17 -9.35 -9.93
C LEU A 526 10.66 -10.74 -10.38
N GLU A 527 11.54 -10.78 -11.40
CA GLU A 527 12.18 -12.02 -11.87
C GLU A 527 12.96 -12.72 -10.75
N LYS A 528 13.81 -11.98 -10.03
CA LYS A 528 14.56 -12.46 -8.86
C LYS A 528 13.62 -13.08 -7.83
N TRP A 529 12.47 -12.45 -7.60
CA TRP A 529 11.50 -12.92 -6.63
C TRP A 529 10.79 -14.22 -7.05
N VAL A 530 10.44 -14.39 -8.32
CA VAL A 530 9.78 -15.63 -8.79
C VAL A 530 10.76 -16.79 -8.98
N THR A 531 12.01 -16.51 -9.35
CA THR A 531 13.04 -17.54 -9.62
C THR A 531 13.94 -17.85 -8.42
N GLY A 532 13.96 -16.98 -7.41
CA GLY A 532 14.95 -17.03 -6.32
C GLY A 532 16.36 -16.61 -6.74
N ALA A 533 16.55 -16.16 -7.99
CA ALA A 533 17.83 -15.64 -8.44
C ALA A 533 18.15 -14.29 -7.76
N PHE A 534 19.42 -14.03 -7.46
CA PHE A 534 19.86 -12.72 -6.95
C PHE A 534 20.54 -11.86 -8.03
N ALA A 535 20.74 -12.45 -9.21
CA ALA A 535 21.08 -11.80 -10.46
C ALA A 535 19.85 -11.84 -11.39
N GLY A 536 19.71 -10.86 -12.26
CA GLY A 536 18.58 -10.76 -13.21
C GLY A 536 19.01 -10.77 -14.68
N HIS A 537 20.31 -10.83 -14.97
CA HIS A 537 20.80 -11.03 -16.33
C HIS A 537 22.15 -11.73 -16.34
N THR A 538 22.52 -12.32 -17.46
CA THR A 538 23.78 -13.07 -17.60
C THR A 538 24.44 -12.82 -18.95
N ALA A 539 25.77 -12.90 -18.96
CA ALA A 539 26.58 -12.83 -20.17
C ALA A 539 27.80 -13.75 -20.05
N VAL A 540 28.50 -14.00 -21.15
CA VAL A 540 29.70 -14.86 -21.18
C VAL A 540 30.85 -14.21 -21.93
N CYS A 541 32.06 -14.37 -21.40
CA CYS A 541 33.29 -13.91 -22.02
C CYS A 541 33.80 -14.92 -23.06
N LEU A 542 34.27 -14.43 -24.20
CA LEU A 542 34.89 -15.22 -25.27
C LEU A 542 36.17 -14.54 -25.77
N LYS A 543 37.26 -15.29 -25.92
CA LYS A 543 38.46 -14.82 -26.62
C LYS A 543 38.47 -15.34 -28.06
N ASP A 544 38.71 -14.46 -29.01
CA ASP A 544 38.90 -14.84 -30.41
C ASP A 544 40.31 -15.42 -30.66
N GLU A 545 40.59 -15.83 -31.91
CA GLU A 545 41.89 -16.39 -32.30
C GLU A 545 43.07 -15.42 -32.14
N MET A 546 42.79 -14.11 -32.11
CA MET A 546 43.78 -13.05 -31.89
C MET A 546 43.96 -12.72 -30.40
N GLY A 547 43.16 -13.33 -29.51
CA GLY A 547 43.16 -13.07 -28.08
C GLY A 547 42.30 -11.88 -27.66
N ASN A 548 41.56 -11.23 -28.58
CA ASN A 548 40.68 -10.13 -28.21
C ASN A 548 39.48 -10.67 -27.41
N LEU A 549 39.05 -9.89 -26.42
CA LEU A 549 37.95 -10.25 -25.54
C LEU A 549 36.61 -9.74 -26.08
N TRP A 550 35.63 -10.63 -26.11
CA TRP A 550 34.26 -10.41 -26.55
C TRP A 550 33.29 -10.83 -25.45
N VAL A 551 32.09 -10.25 -25.47
CA VAL A 551 30.99 -10.61 -24.57
C VAL A 551 29.80 -11.06 -25.41
N GLY A 552 29.32 -12.27 -25.15
CA GLY A 552 28.08 -12.80 -25.69
C GLY A 552 26.95 -12.68 -24.67
N GLU A 553 25.81 -12.15 -25.07
CA GLU A 553 24.60 -12.09 -24.24
C GLU A 553 23.33 -12.24 -25.09
N SER A 554 22.29 -12.82 -24.50
CA SER A 554 20.94 -12.80 -25.07
C SER A 554 20.10 -11.81 -24.28
N GLY A 555 19.43 -10.86 -24.95
CA GLY A 555 18.60 -9.82 -24.31
C GLY A 555 19.12 -8.40 -24.54
N HIS A 556 19.93 -8.20 -25.59
CA HIS A 556 20.47 -6.89 -25.95
C HIS A 556 19.48 -6.13 -26.83
N GLU A 557 19.11 -4.91 -26.44
CA GLU A 557 18.16 -4.07 -27.17
C GLU A 557 18.85 -3.43 -28.40
N ASN A 558 18.36 -3.74 -29.60
CA ASN A 558 18.87 -3.14 -30.83
C ASN A 558 18.28 -1.74 -31.10
N GLU A 559 18.71 -1.07 -32.18
CA GLU A 559 18.23 0.27 -32.55
C GLU A 559 16.70 0.37 -32.78
N LYS A 560 16.02 -0.76 -33.01
CA LYS A 560 14.57 -0.84 -33.20
C LYS A 560 13.81 -1.11 -31.90
N GLY A 561 14.52 -1.32 -30.78
CA GLY A 561 13.93 -1.69 -29.50
C GLY A 561 13.62 -3.19 -29.36
N GLU A 562 14.18 -4.04 -30.24
CA GLU A 562 14.00 -5.49 -30.18
C GLU A 562 15.15 -6.12 -29.37
N GLU A 563 14.83 -7.06 -28.48
CA GLU A 563 15.85 -7.83 -27.76
C GLU A 563 16.38 -8.99 -28.60
N ILE A 564 17.69 -8.99 -28.82
CA ILE A 564 18.39 -9.97 -29.65
C ILE A 564 19.60 -10.55 -28.91
N ILE A 565 20.14 -11.62 -29.48
CA ILE A 565 21.42 -12.20 -29.09
C ILE A 565 22.55 -11.47 -29.79
N VAL A 566 23.55 -11.03 -29.05
CA VAL A 566 24.72 -10.32 -29.60
C VAL A 566 26.02 -10.91 -29.09
N VAL A 567 27.07 -10.74 -29.88
CA VAL A 567 28.45 -10.94 -29.47
C VAL A 567 29.23 -9.69 -29.85
N ILE A 568 29.60 -8.87 -28.86
CA ILE A 568 30.22 -7.56 -29.07
C ILE A 568 31.58 -7.47 -28.36
N PRO A 569 32.49 -6.57 -28.79
CA PRO A 569 33.78 -6.39 -28.14
C PRO A 569 33.62 -6.00 -26.66
N TRP A 570 34.52 -6.49 -25.81
CA TRP A 570 34.51 -6.20 -24.37
C TRP A 570 34.48 -4.70 -24.07
N ASP A 571 35.30 -3.91 -24.76
CA ASP A 571 35.38 -2.46 -24.52
C ASP A 571 34.05 -1.75 -24.81
N GLU A 572 33.32 -2.21 -25.83
CA GLU A 572 31.99 -1.70 -26.18
C GLU A 572 30.97 -2.09 -25.10
N TRP A 573 30.90 -3.38 -24.75
CA TRP A 573 30.00 -3.88 -23.71
C TRP A 573 30.25 -3.23 -22.34
N TRP A 574 31.53 -3.02 -22.00
CA TRP A 574 31.94 -2.39 -20.76
C TRP A 574 31.57 -0.91 -20.72
N GLU A 575 31.76 -0.18 -21.82
CA GLU A 575 31.31 1.21 -21.93
C GLU A 575 29.78 1.35 -21.83
N LEU A 576 29.03 0.41 -22.42
CA LEU A 576 27.56 0.36 -22.27
C LEU A 576 27.16 0.11 -20.81
N SER A 577 27.81 -0.86 -20.15
CA SER A 577 27.58 -1.17 -18.74
C SER A 577 27.87 0.01 -17.81
N LEU A 578 28.89 0.82 -18.12
CA LEU A 578 29.22 2.02 -17.33
C LEU A 578 28.25 3.18 -17.56
N LYS A 579 27.62 3.26 -18.73
CA LYS A 579 26.61 4.27 -19.08
C LYS A 579 25.20 3.88 -18.63
N ASP A 580 24.98 2.61 -18.28
CA ASP A 580 23.70 2.13 -17.80
C ASP A 580 23.31 2.84 -16.50
N ASN A 581 22.19 3.56 -16.57
CA ASN A 581 21.65 4.34 -15.48
C ASN A 581 20.69 3.51 -14.59
N SER A 582 20.63 2.19 -14.73
CA SER A 582 19.87 1.27 -13.88
C SER A 582 20.59 0.84 -12.59
N ASN A 583 21.77 1.43 -12.32
CA ASN A 583 22.67 1.05 -11.22
C ASN A 583 23.04 -0.44 -11.28
N PRO A 584 23.80 -0.87 -12.30
CA PRO A 584 24.15 -2.27 -12.49
C PRO A 584 25.23 -2.74 -11.50
N HIS A 585 25.11 -3.99 -11.09
CA HIS A 585 26.10 -4.76 -10.35
C HIS A 585 26.51 -5.95 -11.21
N ILE A 586 27.81 -6.19 -11.32
CA ILE A 586 28.35 -7.23 -12.20
C ILE A 586 29.37 -8.05 -11.43
N ALA A 587 29.20 -9.37 -11.45
CA ALA A 587 30.12 -10.36 -10.92
C ALA A 587 30.66 -11.25 -12.04
N LEU A 588 31.97 -11.42 -12.08
CA LEU A 588 32.67 -12.37 -12.94
C LEU A 588 32.92 -13.66 -12.13
N LEU A 589 32.48 -14.77 -12.69
CA LEU A 589 32.57 -16.13 -12.15
C LEU A 589 33.52 -16.93 -13.08
N PRO A 590 34.81 -17.08 -12.73
CA PRO A 590 35.74 -17.83 -13.57
C PRO A 590 35.39 -19.31 -13.63
N LEU A 591 35.56 -19.95 -14.77
CA LEU A 591 35.45 -21.41 -14.86
C LEU A 591 36.55 -22.11 -14.05
N HIS A 592 36.22 -23.27 -13.48
CA HIS A 592 37.20 -24.11 -12.79
C HIS A 592 38.34 -24.50 -13.75
N PRO A 593 39.62 -24.47 -13.33
CA PRO A 593 40.77 -24.70 -14.22
C PRO A 593 40.71 -26.01 -15.01
N GLU A 594 40.18 -27.08 -14.40
CA GLU A 594 40.04 -28.39 -15.07
C GLU A 594 38.98 -28.37 -16.19
N LEU A 595 37.90 -27.61 -16.01
CA LEU A 595 36.86 -27.46 -17.02
C LEU A 595 37.30 -26.48 -18.10
N ARG A 596 38.03 -25.43 -17.74
CA ARG A 596 38.66 -24.51 -18.68
C ARG A 596 39.59 -25.22 -19.66
N GLN A 597 40.35 -26.23 -19.20
CA GLN A 597 41.19 -27.04 -20.08
C GLN A 597 40.39 -27.90 -21.08
N LYS A 598 39.15 -28.26 -20.74
CA LYS A 598 38.24 -29.04 -21.60
C LYS A 598 37.40 -28.15 -22.52
N PHE A 599 37.29 -26.86 -22.23
CA PHE A 599 36.46 -25.91 -22.95
C PHE A 599 36.90 -25.81 -24.42
N ASN A 600 36.05 -26.28 -25.33
CA ASN A 600 36.29 -26.17 -26.76
C ASN A 600 35.89 -24.78 -27.28
N SER A 601 36.86 -23.87 -27.32
CA SER A 601 36.65 -22.48 -27.78
C SER A 601 36.14 -22.38 -29.22
N THR A 602 36.52 -23.30 -30.10
CA THR A 602 36.05 -23.28 -31.51
C THR A 602 34.57 -23.59 -31.57
N ALA A 603 34.11 -24.66 -30.90
CA ALA A 603 32.70 -25.02 -30.85
C ALA A 603 31.86 -23.93 -30.16
N ALA A 604 32.36 -23.34 -29.08
CA ALA A 604 31.72 -22.22 -28.40
C ALA A 604 31.49 -21.02 -29.34
N TRP A 605 32.51 -20.67 -30.15
CA TRP A 605 32.40 -19.60 -31.15
C TRP A 605 31.47 -19.93 -32.31
N GLU A 606 31.46 -21.18 -32.78
CA GLU A 606 30.50 -21.64 -33.80
C GLU A 606 29.06 -21.48 -33.32
N TYR A 607 28.77 -21.94 -32.09
CA TYR A 607 27.48 -21.74 -31.45
C TYR A 607 27.13 -20.24 -31.31
N ALA A 608 28.02 -19.45 -30.70
CA ALA A 608 27.78 -18.02 -30.46
C ALA A 608 27.47 -17.26 -31.77
N ARG A 609 28.21 -17.55 -32.85
CA ARG A 609 27.98 -16.95 -34.17
C ARG A 609 26.67 -17.39 -34.80
N SER A 610 26.28 -18.65 -34.61
CA SER A 610 25.01 -19.18 -35.13
C SER A 610 23.78 -18.54 -34.48
N MET A 611 23.92 -18.13 -33.22
CA MET A 611 22.86 -17.49 -32.43
C MET A 611 22.88 -15.96 -32.54
N SER A 612 24.00 -15.34 -32.93
CA SER A 612 24.08 -13.89 -33.09
C SER A 612 23.01 -13.36 -34.05
N GLY A 613 22.25 -12.37 -33.60
CA GLY A 613 21.14 -11.74 -34.32
C GLY A 613 19.81 -12.50 -34.24
N LYS A 614 19.75 -13.63 -33.52
CA LYS A 614 18.50 -14.34 -33.22
C LYS A 614 17.70 -13.63 -32.12
N PRO A 615 16.37 -13.87 -32.03
CA PRO A 615 15.53 -13.26 -31.02
C PRO A 615 15.81 -13.79 -29.61
N TYR A 616 15.48 -12.97 -28.60
CA TYR A 616 15.47 -13.38 -27.20
C TYR A 616 14.45 -14.50 -26.92
N GLY A 617 14.75 -15.38 -25.96
CA GLY A 617 13.91 -16.51 -25.55
C GLY A 617 12.66 -16.12 -24.75
N TYR A 618 11.76 -15.32 -25.30
CA TYR A 618 10.49 -15.01 -24.62
C TYR A 618 9.57 -16.23 -24.51
N HIS A 619 9.60 -17.13 -25.51
CA HIS A 619 8.75 -18.32 -25.58
C HIS A 619 9.00 -19.32 -24.45
N ASN A 620 10.24 -19.38 -23.93
CA ASN A 620 10.63 -20.35 -22.90
C ASN A 620 10.90 -19.74 -21.52
N MET A 621 11.08 -18.41 -21.42
CA MET A 621 11.40 -17.74 -20.16
C MET A 621 10.47 -18.11 -19.01
N ILE A 622 9.15 -18.06 -19.20
CA ILE A 622 8.17 -18.33 -18.13
C ILE A 622 8.20 -19.79 -17.67
N PHE A 623 8.51 -20.73 -18.57
CA PHE A 623 8.46 -22.15 -18.27
C PHE A 623 9.69 -22.62 -17.48
N SER A 624 10.80 -21.87 -17.51
CA SER A 624 12.04 -22.19 -16.79
C SER A 624 11.95 -22.20 -15.26
N TRP A 625 10.80 -21.86 -14.67
CA TRP A 625 10.57 -21.95 -13.22
C TRP A 625 9.21 -22.58 -12.86
N ILE A 626 8.53 -23.22 -13.82
CA ILE A 626 7.22 -23.86 -13.61
C ILE A 626 7.38 -25.37 -13.83
N ASP A 627 8.09 -26.03 -12.90
CA ASP A 627 8.50 -27.41 -13.10
C ASP A 627 7.57 -28.41 -12.38
N THR A 628 6.87 -27.97 -11.33
CA THR A 628 6.01 -28.85 -10.52
C THR A 628 4.52 -28.53 -10.66
N ILE A 629 3.61 -29.42 -10.26
CA ILE A 629 2.15 -29.15 -10.36
C ILE A 629 1.72 -28.04 -9.37
N ALA A 630 2.40 -27.96 -8.24
CA ALA A 630 2.23 -26.95 -7.20
C ALA A 630 3.62 -26.38 -6.84
N ASP A 631 3.70 -25.39 -5.95
CA ASP A 631 4.97 -24.93 -5.37
C ASP A 631 6.00 -24.27 -6.32
N ASN A 632 5.53 -23.69 -7.44
CA ASN A 632 6.40 -22.88 -8.33
C ASN A 632 6.29 -21.37 -8.11
N TYR A 633 5.15 -20.93 -7.57
CA TYR A 633 4.82 -19.52 -7.55
C TYR A 633 4.83 -18.95 -6.14
N PRO A 634 5.39 -17.75 -5.94
CA PRO A 634 5.22 -17.02 -4.69
C PRO A 634 3.75 -16.80 -4.33
N PRO A 635 3.28 -17.17 -3.12
CA PRO A 635 1.92 -16.85 -2.71
C PRO A 635 1.63 -15.33 -2.80
N PRO A 636 0.46 -14.89 -3.30
CA PRO A 636 -0.74 -15.67 -3.61
C PRO A 636 -0.87 -16.12 -5.07
N LEU A 637 0.19 -16.06 -5.89
CA LEU A 637 0.15 -16.55 -7.26
C LEU A 637 -0.17 -18.05 -7.29
N ASP A 638 -1.07 -18.44 -8.19
CA ASP A 638 -1.39 -19.83 -8.48
C ASP A 638 -1.59 -20.04 -9.99
N ALA A 639 -1.66 -21.30 -10.41
CA ALA A 639 -1.82 -21.64 -11.83
C ALA A 639 -3.11 -21.06 -12.44
N HIS A 640 -4.20 -20.91 -11.67
CA HIS A 640 -5.46 -20.35 -12.16
C HIS A 640 -5.34 -18.85 -12.48
N LEU A 641 -4.61 -18.10 -11.63
CA LEU A 641 -4.31 -16.70 -11.90
C LEU A 641 -3.40 -16.56 -13.11
N VAL A 642 -2.36 -17.38 -13.23
CA VAL A 642 -1.46 -17.40 -14.39
C VAL A 642 -2.25 -17.67 -15.68
N ILE A 643 -3.11 -18.70 -15.69
CA ILE A 643 -4.01 -19.00 -16.82
C ILE A 643 -4.91 -17.82 -17.18
N SER A 644 -5.50 -17.17 -16.17
CA SER A 644 -6.43 -16.06 -16.39
C SER A 644 -5.73 -14.83 -16.96
N VAL A 645 -4.51 -14.54 -16.47
CA VAL A 645 -3.66 -13.47 -17.01
C VAL A 645 -3.21 -13.81 -18.43
N MET A 646 -2.74 -15.04 -18.68
CA MET A 646 -2.36 -15.50 -20.02
C MET A 646 -3.54 -15.38 -21.00
N SER A 647 -4.74 -15.82 -20.61
CA SER A 647 -5.94 -15.74 -21.45
C SER A 647 -6.34 -14.31 -21.78
N MET A 648 -6.28 -13.40 -20.81
CA MET A 648 -6.56 -11.99 -21.05
C MET A 648 -5.50 -11.33 -21.92
N TRP A 649 -4.22 -11.58 -21.65
CA TRP A 649 -3.13 -10.99 -22.41
C TRP A 649 -3.12 -11.50 -23.86
N THR A 650 -3.49 -12.76 -24.10
CA THR A 650 -3.72 -13.31 -25.45
C THR A 650 -4.81 -12.60 -26.21
N ARG A 651 -5.86 -12.07 -25.55
CA ARG A 651 -6.90 -11.28 -26.22
C ARG A 651 -6.52 -9.80 -26.39
N VAL A 652 -5.81 -9.19 -25.42
CA VAL A 652 -5.48 -7.75 -25.42
C VAL A 652 -4.26 -7.43 -26.30
N GLN A 653 -3.26 -8.31 -26.33
CA GLN A 653 -2.04 -8.18 -27.13
C GLN A 653 -1.73 -9.52 -27.83
N PRO A 654 -2.56 -9.96 -28.79
CA PRO A 654 -2.47 -11.29 -29.38
C PRO A 654 -1.12 -11.58 -30.03
N ALA A 655 -0.50 -10.58 -30.67
CA ALA A 655 0.82 -10.73 -31.28
C ALA A 655 1.94 -10.95 -30.25
N TYR A 656 1.84 -10.33 -29.07
CA TYR A 656 2.86 -10.46 -28.01
C TYR A 656 2.66 -11.76 -27.22
N ALA A 657 1.41 -12.11 -26.90
CA ALA A 657 1.08 -13.36 -26.22
C ALA A 657 1.37 -14.60 -27.07
N ALA A 658 1.15 -14.51 -28.40
CA ALA A 658 1.53 -15.57 -29.32
C ALA A 658 3.02 -15.89 -29.21
N ASN A 659 3.84 -14.85 -29.08
CA ASN A 659 5.30 -14.95 -28.93
C ASN A 659 5.78 -15.32 -27.51
N MET A 660 4.90 -15.37 -26.51
CA MET A 660 5.30 -15.66 -25.13
C MET A 660 4.95 -17.07 -24.67
N TRP A 661 3.84 -17.65 -25.13
CA TRP A 661 3.41 -18.98 -24.64
C TRP A 661 2.60 -19.82 -25.62
N ASN A 662 1.90 -19.24 -26.61
CA ASN A 662 1.02 -20.06 -27.45
C ASN A 662 1.79 -21.15 -28.21
N GLU A 663 2.88 -20.79 -28.89
CA GLU A 663 3.71 -21.77 -29.61
C GLU A 663 4.36 -22.77 -28.66
N ALA A 664 4.84 -22.31 -27.50
CA ALA A 664 5.47 -23.15 -26.49
C ALA A 664 4.50 -24.19 -25.89
N LEU A 665 3.24 -23.81 -25.65
CA LEU A 665 2.18 -24.71 -25.21
C LEU A 665 1.80 -25.72 -26.30
N ASN A 666 1.75 -25.28 -27.56
CA ASN A 666 1.51 -26.15 -28.70
C ASN A 666 2.61 -27.20 -28.86
N LYS A 667 3.89 -26.82 -28.72
CA LYS A 667 5.02 -27.76 -28.75
C LYS A 667 4.92 -28.82 -27.65
N ARG A 668 4.58 -28.43 -26.43
CA ARG A 668 4.34 -29.36 -25.30
C ARG A 668 3.18 -30.33 -25.58
N LEU A 669 2.15 -29.89 -26.30
CA LEU A 669 1.07 -30.75 -26.77
C LEU A 669 1.38 -31.53 -28.06
N GLY A 670 2.47 -31.24 -28.76
CA GLY A 670 2.70 -31.76 -30.11
C GLY A 670 1.60 -31.35 -31.09
N THR A 671 1.06 -30.13 -30.94
CA THR A 671 0.09 -29.50 -31.85
C THR A 671 0.71 -28.28 -32.53
N GLU A 672 0.00 -27.70 -33.50
CA GLU A 672 0.42 -26.50 -34.22
C GLU A 672 -0.76 -25.54 -34.32
N ASP A 673 -0.49 -24.23 -34.24
CA ASP A 673 -1.43 -23.13 -34.46
C ASP A 673 -2.72 -23.14 -33.62
N LEU A 674 -2.76 -23.86 -32.50
CA LEU A 674 -3.87 -23.71 -31.55
C LEU A 674 -3.71 -22.41 -30.78
N ASP A 675 -4.79 -21.63 -30.70
CA ASP A 675 -4.88 -20.57 -29.70
C ASP A 675 -4.99 -21.19 -28.29
N LEU A 676 -4.88 -20.35 -27.25
CA LEU A 676 -4.93 -20.84 -25.86
C LEU A 676 -6.21 -21.64 -25.56
N TYR A 677 -7.34 -21.30 -26.18
CA TYR A 677 -8.57 -22.06 -26.03
C TYR A 677 -8.52 -23.44 -26.70
N GLY A 678 -7.96 -23.52 -27.91
CA GLY A 678 -7.68 -24.77 -28.59
C GLY A 678 -6.75 -25.66 -27.78
N VAL A 679 -5.72 -25.07 -27.17
CA VAL A 679 -4.80 -25.75 -26.23
C VAL A 679 -5.59 -26.32 -25.05
N LEU A 680 -6.41 -25.52 -24.36
CA LEU A 680 -7.23 -25.98 -23.22
C LEU A 680 -8.18 -27.12 -23.63
N THR A 681 -8.89 -26.95 -24.74
CA THR A 681 -9.80 -27.97 -25.29
C THR A 681 -9.05 -29.28 -25.60
N GLU A 682 -7.83 -29.18 -26.12
CA GLU A 682 -6.99 -30.34 -26.45
C GLU A 682 -6.43 -31.02 -25.20
N THR A 683 -6.05 -30.27 -24.17
CA THR A 683 -5.65 -30.83 -22.86
C THR A 683 -6.76 -31.68 -22.25
N GLU A 684 -8.00 -31.17 -22.28
CA GLU A 684 -9.18 -31.89 -21.79
C GLU A 684 -9.45 -33.17 -22.57
N LYS A 685 -9.39 -33.13 -23.91
CA LYS A 685 -9.55 -34.33 -24.75
C LYS A 685 -8.51 -35.41 -24.43
N ARG A 686 -7.30 -35.00 -24.05
CA ARG A 686 -6.20 -35.89 -23.69
C ARG A 686 -6.20 -36.29 -22.22
N GLY A 687 -7.10 -35.73 -21.40
CA GLY A 687 -7.17 -35.98 -19.97
C GLY A 687 -5.95 -35.44 -19.21
N ILE A 688 -5.29 -34.43 -19.74
CA ILE A 688 -4.15 -33.74 -19.11
C ILE A 688 -4.68 -32.42 -18.54
N THR A 689 -4.27 -32.08 -17.32
CA THR A 689 -4.62 -30.78 -16.71
C THR A 689 -3.70 -29.68 -17.22
N PHE A 690 -4.12 -28.41 -17.18
CA PHE A 690 -3.28 -27.33 -17.70
C PHE A 690 -2.00 -27.13 -16.87
N ASP A 691 -2.07 -27.29 -15.56
CA ASP A 691 -0.91 -27.34 -14.67
C ASP A 691 0.08 -28.43 -15.09
N GLN A 692 -0.39 -29.65 -15.39
CA GLN A 692 0.49 -30.71 -15.93
C GLN A 692 1.06 -30.38 -17.31
N LEU A 693 0.36 -29.59 -18.14
CA LEU A 693 0.90 -29.14 -19.41
C LEU A 693 2.09 -28.19 -19.19
N LEU A 694 1.98 -27.27 -18.23
CA LEU A 694 3.03 -26.30 -17.94
C LEU A 694 4.32 -26.97 -17.46
N THR A 695 4.22 -28.09 -16.73
CA THR A 695 5.36 -28.86 -16.21
C THR A 695 6.06 -29.74 -17.25
N ILE A 696 5.63 -29.74 -18.51
CA ILE A 696 6.35 -30.48 -19.55
C ILE A 696 7.63 -29.71 -19.87
N PRO A 697 8.82 -30.31 -19.71
CA PRO A 697 10.08 -29.58 -19.88
C PRO A 697 10.22 -29.02 -21.29
N GLU A 698 10.67 -27.76 -21.37
CA GLU A 698 11.15 -27.17 -22.60
C GLU A 698 12.28 -28.03 -23.18
N GLN A 699 12.37 -28.12 -24.50
CA GLN A 699 13.47 -28.83 -25.15
C GLN A 699 14.36 -27.84 -25.88
N ASP A 700 15.66 -27.97 -25.65
CA ASP A 700 16.72 -27.13 -26.23
C ASP A 700 16.70 -27.11 -27.77
N GLU A 701 16.22 -28.18 -28.41
CA GLU A 701 16.10 -28.29 -29.87
C GLU A 701 14.85 -27.62 -30.45
N TRP A 702 13.91 -27.14 -29.62
CA TRP A 702 12.71 -26.48 -30.12
C TRP A 702 13.03 -25.17 -30.86
N ILE A 703 12.37 -25.00 -32.01
CA ILE A 703 12.51 -23.82 -32.87
C ILE A 703 11.12 -23.21 -33.05
N TYR A 704 11.02 -21.91 -32.79
CA TYR A 704 9.79 -21.13 -32.87
C TYR A 704 9.65 -20.45 -34.22
N SER A 705 8.49 -19.87 -34.52
CA SER A 705 8.21 -19.23 -35.81
C SER A 705 9.14 -18.05 -36.12
N ASP A 706 9.63 -17.36 -35.10
CA ASP A 706 10.62 -16.27 -35.18
C ASP A 706 12.08 -16.77 -35.17
N GLY A 707 12.28 -18.08 -35.04
CA GLY A 707 13.57 -18.77 -35.14
C GLY A 707 13.97 -19.48 -33.86
N LYS A 708 15.25 -19.88 -33.80
CA LYS A 708 15.84 -20.43 -32.58
C LYS A 708 16.12 -19.27 -31.62
N SER A 709 15.67 -19.39 -30.39
CA SER A 709 15.75 -18.35 -29.35
C SER A 709 16.16 -18.97 -28.02
N THR A 710 16.86 -18.20 -27.20
CA THR A 710 17.34 -18.63 -25.87
C THR A 710 17.29 -17.47 -24.90
N THR A 711 16.96 -17.71 -23.64
CA THR A 711 17.13 -16.72 -22.56
C THR A 711 18.61 -16.40 -22.35
N CYS A 712 18.91 -15.37 -21.53
CA CYS A 712 20.28 -14.96 -21.22
C CYS A 712 21.13 -16.15 -20.72
N VAL A 713 20.59 -16.93 -19.80
CA VAL A 713 21.30 -18.05 -19.17
C VAL A 713 21.34 -19.30 -20.06
N ALA A 714 20.24 -19.62 -20.75
CA ALA A 714 20.18 -20.76 -21.65
C ALA A 714 21.20 -20.61 -22.80
N PHE A 715 21.39 -19.39 -23.33
CA PHE A 715 22.43 -19.10 -24.33
C PHE A 715 23.83 -19.54 -23.86
N ILE A 716 24.17 -19.24 -22.60
CA ILE A 716 25.49 -19.55 -22.04
C ILE A 716 25.62 -21.05 -21.77
N LEU A 717 24.59 -21.67 -21.22
CA LEU A 717 24.63 -23.08 -20.87
C LEU A 717 24.59 -23.99 -22.12
N GLU A 718 23.90 -23.59 -23.19
CA GLU A 718 23.98 -24.26 -24.49
C GLU A 718 25.40 -24.16 -25.06
N MET A 719 26.02 -22.97 -24.95
CA MET A 719 27.43 -22.81 -25.32
C MET A 719 28.32 -23.73 -24.50
N TYR A 720 28.04 -23.94 -23.21
CA TYR A 720 28.78 -24.90 -22.37
C TYR A 720 28.53 -26.35 -22.78
N LYS A 721 27.33 -26.70 -23.26
CA LYS A 721 27.04 -28.02 -23.86
C LYS A 721 27.91 -28.26 -25.09
N GLU A 722 27.94 -27.30 -26.02
CA GLU A 722 28.75 -27.37 -27.24
C GLU A 722 30.26 -27.32 -26.95
N ALA A 723 30.68 -26.56 -25.94
CA ALA A 723 32.07 -26.48 -25.49
C ALA A 723 32.55 -27.71 -24.70
N GLY A 724 31.66 -28.68 -24.41
CA GLY A 724 32.00 -29.94 -23.76
C GLY A 724 32.08 -29.91 -22.23
N ILE A 725 31.54 -28.87 -21.58
CA ILE A 725 31.63 -28.69 -20.12
C ILE A 725 30.79 -29.74 -19.37
N PHE A 726 29.57 -30.03 -19.85
CA PHE A 726 28.69 -31.02 -19.25
C PHE A 726 29.08 -32.47 -19.57
N GLY A 727 30.02 -32.69 -20.50
CA GLY A 727 30.53 -34.03 -20.81
C GLY A 727 29.41 -35.04 -21.14
N PRO A 728 29.40 -36.24 -20.54
CA PRO A 728 28.46 -37.32 -20.89
C PRO A 728 26.97 -37.02 -20.63
N ILE A 729 26.67 -36.09 -19.71
CA ILE A 729 25.28 -35.76 -19.34
C ILE A 729 24.70 -34.64 -20.19
N SER A 730 25.47 -34.06 -21.11
CA SER A 730 25.07 -32.94 -21.99
C SER A 730 23.74 -33.20 -22.72
N SER A 731 23.55 -34.42 -23.24
CA SER A 731 22.32 -34.80 -23.96
C SER A 731 21.12 -35.11 -23.05
N SER A 732 21.30 -35.08 -21.73
CA SER A 732 20.27 -35.34 -20.73
C SER A 732 19.93 -34.11 -19.90
N ILE A 733 20.42 -32.93 -20.29
CA ILE A 733 20.13 -31.67 -19.62
C ILE A 733 19.47 -30.76 -20.64
N GLN A 734 18.27 -30.27 -20.30
CA GLN A 734 17.58 -29.21 -21.01
C GLN A 734 17.93 -27.88 -20.32
N VAL A 735 18.86 -27.11 -20.91
CA VAL A 735 19.33 -25.87 -20.26
C VAL A 735 18.35 -24.72 -20.41
N THR A 736 17.34 -24.88 -21.26
CA THR A 736 16.17 -24.00 -21.33
C THR A 736 15.31 -24.03 -20.05
N GLU A 737 15.46 -25.07 -19.23
CA GLU A 737 14.81 -25.18 -17.90
C GLU A 737 15.63 -24.53 -16.78
N PHE A 738 16.78 -23.92 -17.08
CA PHE A 738 17.63 -23.34 -16.04
C PHE A 738 17.28 -21.88 -15.81
N THR A 739 17.07 -21.51 -14.56
CA THR A 739 17.08 -20.12 -14.14
C THR A 739 18.53 -19.63 -13.96
N ILE A 740 18.69 -18.30 -13.80
CA ILE A 740 19.97 -17.69 -13.42
C ILE A 740 20.50 -18.29 -12.11
N ARG A 741 19.59 -18.62 -11.16
CA ARG A 741 19.94 -19.26 -9.89
C ARG A 741 20.62 -20.60 -10.12
N ASP A 742 20.01 -21.44 -10.92
CA ASP A 742 20.52 -22.78 -11.17
C ASP A 742 21.90 -22.74 -11.83
N ALA A 743 22.11 -21.80 -12.75
CA ALA A 743 23.40 -21.64 -13.42
C ALA A 743 24.54 -21.26 -12.48
N TYR A 744 24.38 -20.29 -11.58
CA TYR A 744 25.46 -19.93 -10.66
C TYR A 744 25.66 -20.95 -9.54
N MET A 745 24.68 -21.83 -9.29
CA MET A 745 24.78 -22.92 -8.32
C MET A 745 25.58 -24.11 -8.86
N LEU A 746 25.73 -24.24 -10.19
CA LEU A 746 26.51 -25.30 -10.80
C LEU A 746 27.95 -25.28 -10.30
N LYS A 747 28.44 -26.47 -9.94
CA LYS A 747 29.78 -26.67 -9.40
C LYS A 747 30.84 -26.73 -10.52
N ILE A 748 30.85 -25.71 -11.36
CA ILE A 748 31.71 -25.58 -12.55
C ILE A 748 32.65 -24.38 -12.48
N PHE A 749 32.53 -23.55 -11.45
CA PHE A 749 33.31 -22.33 -11.29
C PHE A 749 34.52 -22.53 -10.37
N GLU A 750 35.45 -21.58 -10.40
CA GLU A 750 36.60 -21.56 -9.52
C GLU A 750 36.16 -21.54 -8.04
N ASN A 751 36.74 -22.43 -7.25
CA ASN A 751 36.43 -22.60 -5.83
C ASN A 751 37.63 -22.22 -4.93
N ASN A 752 38.80 -21.98 -5.51
CA ASN A 752 39.99 -21.53 -4.84
C ASN A 752 40.23 -20.04 -5.09
N GLN A 753 40.03 -19.23 -4.04
CA GLN A 753 40.23 -17.78 -4.08
C GLN A 753 41.66 -17.38 -4.52
N THR A 754 42.67 -18.22 -4.29
CA THR A 754 44.06 -17.91 -4.70
C THR A 754 44.27 -17.97 -6.21
N HIS A 755 43.35 -18.58 -6.96
CA HIS A 755 43.40 -18.64 -8.42
C HIS A 755 42.61 -17.51 -9.09
N LEU A 756 41.84 -16.73 -8.32
CA LEU A 756 41.15 -15.57 -8.85
C LEU A 756 42.16 -14.52 -9.34
N PRO A 757 41.84 -13.72 -10.37
CA PRO A 757 42.74 -12.68 -10.87
C PRO A 757 43.19 -11.72 -9.78
N SER A 758 44.43 -11.21 -9.85
CA SER A 758 44.98 -10.34 -8.80
C SER A 758 44.18 -9.03 -8.56
N TRP A 759 43.47 -8.55 -9.58
CA TRP A 759 42.58 -7.38 -9.48
C TRP A 759 41.21 -7.72 -8.87
N CYS A 760 40.90 -9.00 -8.67
CA CYS A 760 39.75 -9.50 -7.92
C CYS A 760 40.00 -9.31 -6.41
N ASN A 761 40.22 -8.06 -6.01
CA ASN A 761 40.44 -7.69 -4.61
C ASN A 761 39.11 -7.73 -3.87
N ASN A 762 38.78 -8.90 -3.33
CA ASN A 762 37.81 -9.02 -2.25
C ASN A 762 38.52 -8.54 -0.98
N GLU A 763 38.35 -7.27 -0.61
CA GLU A 763 38.72 -6.80 0.73
C GLU A 763 38.15 -7.82 1.75
N ASP A 764 39.06 -8.48 2.48
CA ASP A 764 38.80 -9.54 3.47
C ASP A 764 38.26 -10.91 2.97
N GLY A 765 38.36 -11.25 1.67
CA GLY A 765 37.99 -12.59 1.17
C GLY A 765 36.49 -12.93 1.31
N GLN A 766 35.64 -11.91 1.43
CA GLN A 766 34.22 -12.05 1.77
C GLN A 766 33.34 -12.61 0.64
N LEU A 767 33.82 -12.62 -0.60
CA LEU A 767 33.11 -13.21 -1.74
C LEU A 767 33.94 -14.35 -2.37
N PRO A 768 33.30 -15.43 -2.83
CA PRO A 768 33.99 -16.52 -3.54
C PRO A 768 34.24 -16.20 -5.04
N PHE A 769 33.81 -15.03 -5.52
CA PHE A 769 33.89 -14.59 -6.92
C PHE A 769 34.31 -13.13 -7.05
N CYS A 770 34.43 -12.63 -8.29
CA CYS A 770 34.95 -11.29 -8.58
C CYS A 770 33.84 -10.29 -8.89
N GLN A 771 33.46 -9.44 -7.92
CA GLN A 771 32.52 -8.36 -8.19
C GLN A 771 33.20 -7.14 -8.82
N ILE A 772 33.03 -6.99 -10.14
CA ILE A 772 33.74 -6.02 -10.96
C ILE A 772 33.05 -4.66 -11.09
N LEU A 773 31.74 -4.59 -10.84
CA LEU A 773 30.96 -3.34 -10.86
C LEU A 773 29.88 -3.32 -9.76
N GLY A 774 29.59 -2.12 -9.25
CA GLY A 774 28.35 -1.80 -8.53
C GLY A 774 28.52 -1.42 -7.05
N GLU A 775 27.60 -0.57 -6.59
CA GLU A 775 27.58 0.04 -5.24
C GLU A 775 27.33 -0.94 -4.08
N TYR A 776 26.54 -1.99 -4.33
CA TYR A 776 26.10 -2.96 -3.33
C TYR A 776 26.81 -4.28 -3.55
N ARG A 777 27.08 -5.02 -2.48
CA ARG A 777 27.65 -6.35 -2.55
C ARG A 777 26.65 -7.28 -3.22
N MET A 778 27.10 -7.99 -4.26
CA MET A 778 26.31 -9.04 -4.87
C MET A 778 26.31 -10.28 -3.98
N GLU A 779 25.15 -10.87 -3.86
CA GLU A 779 24.92 -12.13 -3.15
C GLU A 779 24.54 -13.16 -4.21
N LEU A 780 25.20 -14.31 -4.22
CA LEU A 780 24.82 -15.47 -5.04
C LEU A 780 24.69 -16.67 -4.09
N PRO A 781 23.52 -16.84 -3.43
CA PRO A 781 23.31 -17.93 -2.47
C PRO A 781 23.61 -19.29 -3.10
N GLU A 782 24.19 -20.23 -2.35
CA GLU A 782 24.53 -21.56 -2.89
C GLU A 782 25.46 -21.56 -4.14
N TYR A 783 26.19 -20.46 -4.38
CA TYR A 783 27.16 -20.37 -5.46
C TYR A 783 28.12 -21.57 -5.48
N ASN A 784 28.24 -22.21 -6.65
CA ASN A 784 29.22 -23.27 -6.93
C ASN A 784 29.09 -24.49 -5.98
N THR A 785 27.86 -24.93 -5.68
CA THR A 785 27.59 -26.01 -4.70
C THR A 785 27.06 -27.31 -5.30
N ILE A 786 26.40 -27.27 -6.47
CA ILE A 786 25.67 -28.43 -7.03
C ILE A 786 26.43 -29.05 -8.20
N GLU A 787 26.79 -30.32 -8.06
CA GLU A 787 27.34 -31.10 -9.17
C GLU A 787 26.26 -31.32 -10.25
N PRO A 788 26.53 -31.04 -11.54
CA PRO A 788 25.57 -31.31 -12.61
C PRO A 788 25.14 -32.78 -12.68
N TYR A 789 23.86 -33.06 -12.93
CA TYR A 789 23.30 -34.40 -13.14
C TYR A 789 22.25 -34.42 -14.24
N SER A 790 21.88 -35.62 -14.71
CA SER A 790 20.86 -35.83 -15.74
C SER A 790 19.48 -35.36 -15.27
N ASN A 791 18.74 -34.73 -16.17
CA ASN A 791 17.37 -34.21 -16.00
C ASN A 791 17.25 -33.19 -14.87
N MET A 792 18.32 -32.41 -14.63
CA MET A 792 18.37 -31.37 -13.61
C MET A 792 17.47 -30.20 -13.97
N ASN A 793 16.73 -29.67 -12.98
CA ASN A 793 15.79 -28.55 -13.12
C ASN A 793 14.53 -28.86 -13.94
N GLU A 794 14.18 -30.13 -14.16
CA GLU A 794 12.93 -30.45 -14.87
C GLU A 794 11.73 -30.59 -13.91
N ASN A 795 11.99 -30.62 -12.59
CA ASN A 795 10.98 -30.87 -11.54
C ASN A 795 11.29 -30.10 -10.24
N CYS A 796 11.85 -28.89 -10.32
CA CYS A 796 12.25 -28.10 -9.16
C CYS A 796 11.18 -27.08 -8.70
N PRO A 797 10.79 -27.07 -7.42
CA PRO A 797 9.95 -25.99 -6.88
C PRO A 797 10.76 -24.69 -6.71
N SER A 798 10.06 -23.55 -6.74
CA SER A 798 10.65 -22.20 -6.63
C SER A 798 9.91 -21.32 -5.61
N LEU A 799 9.67 -21.83 -4.40
CA LEU A 799 8.92 -21.10 -3.37
C LEU A 799 9.79 -20.15 -2.52
N PRO A 800 9.49 -18.84 -2.49
CA PRO A 800 10.10 -17.92 -1.53
C PRO A 800 9.65 -18.18 -0.08
N PRO A 801 10.36 -17.62 0.91
CA PRO A 801 11.58 -16.82 0.78
C PRO A 801 12.87 -17.67 0.76
N ILE A 802 12.75 -18.98 0.99
CA ILE A 802 13.90 -19.88 1.19
C ILE A 802 14.35 -20.52 -0.13
N TYR A 803 13.41 -20.74 -1.05
CA TYR A 803 13.65 -21.43 -2.32
C TYR A 803 14.29 -22.80 -2.13
N ASP A 804 13.73 -23.57 -1.18
CA ASP A 804 14.24 -24.88 -0.80
C ASP A 804 14.27 -25.81 -2.01
N ARG A 805 15.45 -26.40 -2.28
CA ARG A 805 15.70 -27.23 -3.45
C ARG A 805 15.76 -28.70 -3.05
N PRO A 806 14.77 -29.54 -3.43
CA PRO A 806 14.82 -30.97 -3.19
C PRO A 806 16.03 -31.64 -3.82
N ILE A 807 16.52 -32.71 -3.17
CA ILE A 807 17.64 -33.49 -3.69
C ILE A 807 17.26 -34.10 -5.05
N ARG A 808 18.02 -33.74 -6.09
CA ARG A 808 17.83 -34.23 -7.47
C ARG A 808 16.48 -33.87 -8.09
N CYS A 809 15.95 -32.69 -7.78
CA CYS A 809 15.17 -31.94 -8.75
C CYS A 809 16.14 -31.36 -9.80
#